data_AF-A0A9E4CW30-F1
#
_entry.id   AF-A0A9E4CW30-F1
#
_cell.length_a   1.000
_cell.length_b   1.000
_cell.length_c   1.000
_cell.angle_alpha   90.00
_cell.angle_beta   90.00
_cell.angle_gamma   90.00
#
_symmetry.space_group_name_H-M   'P 1'
#
loop_
_entity.id
_entity.type
_entity.pdbx_description
1 polymer ?
#
loop_
_entity_poly.entity_id
_entity_poly.type
_entity_poly.pdbx_seq_one_letter_code
_entity_poly.pdbx_strand_id
1 'polypeptide(L)'
;MTSIDRWLAALADARAGSGVADVVWFGDSISELDPSGVPIPWYVGRVLSGWTESIQYRNAGAEFTPNMETQGRIASDDMAGLGGHSVVLGPGRCSCLSALGEAVSVLWTSRPGGGQLAVSWGEEHLGTIDTDGNAGASQVTVYRRPAGFLPEDLVITAAREPATLEGVYVHDGNVDSGVRVWPAARSGNTTQDFLDHPSWGLDALATLSPALVVIATGTNVATDYPSELDAMITAVRSRTEADIAVWVPFLNSSFTAEEAAAGRAVADRHGCLVVDGAATLGFAPTVDGAHPNAVGTALAAAHIATVLSGTPLETATLIAGQAVASLRSGQQWRPGVGSVTVDAPVGSSIISGKGHQDDGGHEWVLILAEFARSVLGLPGATLSFGPGGDDPVDTHLSRRGAGRLALNVGRGQIDVGRVSIGGDGDSDAGVVLATRVGSAGPELVAELPDGSARCLTSVPIGFNPPVPCSFSPAGGGPASDLNLTHGRVIWVPMPVLAVPTAMTHVWLDVTGAAPGWAASAAVVVGLGSGRPRLCVGVTAGEALDLSSPGLCPGELTGEAVVEAGQPWWLAILASGVGPSPSVAATERLADVPLVRLGTPDEVRSSRVGSCALMLDGANAIPDDPGEGLRQLDSTIPVVVVSAVAPHAGA
;
A
#
# COMPACT_ATOMS: atom_id res chain seq x y z
N MET A 1 -14.56 -28.65 -4.53
CA MET A 1 -13.25 -28.25 -3.97
C MET A 1 -12.60 -27.38 -5.00
N THR A 2 -12.24 -26.15 -4.65
CA THR A 2 -11.52 -25.24 -5.53
C THR A 2 -10.09 -25.75 -5.70
N SER A 3 -9.48 -25.59 -6.87
CA SER A 3 -8.20 -26.20 -7.23
C SER A 3 -6.96 -25.59 -6.53
N ILE A 4 -7.17 -24.78 -5.49
CA ILE A 4 -6.12 -23.97 -4.84
C ILE A 4 -6.22 -23.96 -3.30
N ASP A 5 -6.84 -24.99 -2.72
CA ASP A 5 -7.13 -25.03 -1.28
C ASP A 5 -5.83 -24.99 -0.44
N ARG A 6 -4.71 -25.54 -0.95
CA ARG A 6 -3.42 -25.52 -0.23
C ARG A 6 -2.81 -24.14 -0.25
N TRP A 7 -2.82 -23.48 -1.41
CA TRP A 7 -2.38 -22.10 -1.56
C TRP A 7 -3.19 -21.18 -0.66
N LEU A 8 -4.52 -21.28 -0.64
CA LEU A 8 -5.37 -20.43 0.20
C LEU A 8 -5.12 -20.66 1.70
N ALA A 9 -4.83 -21.89 2.12
CA ALA A 9 -4.41 -22.18 3.48
C ALA A 9 -3.04 -21.54 3.81
N ALA A 10 -2.05 -21.74 2.95
CA ALA A 10 -0.71 -21.15 3.13
C ALA A 10 -0.77 -19.62 3.15
N LEU A 11 -1.56 -19.01 2.27
CA LEU A 11 -1.78 -17.55 2.22
C LEU A 11 -2.45 -17.04 3.51
N ALA A 12 -3.42 -17.77 4.06
CA ALA A 12 -4.06 -17.41 5.32
C ALA A 12 -3.06 -17.48 6.49
N ASP A 13 -2.25 -18.54 6.57
CA ASP A 13 -1.20 -18.68 7.59
C ASP A 13 -0.13 -17.58 7.44
N ALA A 14 0.24 -17.25 6.20
CA ALA A 14 1.16 -16.16 5.90
C ALA A 14 0.64 -14.80 6.38
N ARG A 15 -0.61 -14.47 6.08
CA ARG A 15 -1.25 -13.22 6.53
C ARG A 15 -1.48 -13.18 8.04
N ALA A 16 -1.62 -14.33 8.68
CA ALA A 16 -1.73 -14.46 10.13
C ALA A 16 -0.37 -14.37 10.85
N GLY A 17 0.75 -14.33 10.11
CA GLY A 17 2.09 -14.32 10.69
C GLY A 17 2.54 -15.68 11.24
N SER A 18 1.89 -16.77 10.84
CA SER A 18 2.14 -18.13 11.38
C SER A 18 2.88 -19.07 10.43
N GLY A 19 3.14 -18.67 9.19
CA GLY A 19 3.91 -19.46 8.23
C GLY A 19 4.29 -18.65 7.00
N VAL A 20 5.08 -19.23 6.10
CA VAL A 20 5.47 -18.59 4.84
C VAL A 20 4.70 -19.21 3.66
N ALA A 21 4.29 -18.37 2.72
CA ALA A 21 3.71 -18.78 1.46
C ALA A 21 4.60 -18.36 0.29
N ASP A 22 5.36 -19.33 -0.24
CA ASP A 22 6.20 -19.14 -1.43
C ASP A 22 5.41 -19.31 -2.73
N VAL A 23 5.64 -18.38 -3.66
CA VAL A 23 5.13 -18.40 -5.03
C VAL A 23 6.30 -18.45 -5.98
N VAL A 24 6.39 -19.49 -6.82
CA VAL A 24 7.33 -19.51 -7.96
C VAL A 24 6.57 -19.07 -9.21
N TRP A 25 7.10 -18.06 -9.90
CA TRP A 25 6.42 -17.41 -11.03
C TRP A 25 7.23 -17.60 -12.31
N PHE A 26 6.75 -18.43 -13.22
CA PHE A 26 7.31 -18.59 -14.57
C PHE A 26 6.75 -17.52 -15.48
N GLY A 27 7.60 -16.64 -16.02
CA GLY A 27 7.15 -15.49 -16.78
C GLY A 27 7.99 -15.18 -18.02
N ASP A 28 7.40 -14.40 -18.92
CA ASP A 28 8.05 -13.84 -20.09
C ASP A 28 8.30 -12.32 -19.94
N SER A 29 8.47 -11.59 -21.04
CA SER A 29 8.67 -10.14 -21.03
C SER A 29 7.52 -9.37 -20.37
N ILE A 30 6.28 -9.87 -20.34
CA ILE A 30 5.19 -9.19 -19.62
C ILE A 30 5.38 -9.29 -18.10
N SER A 31 6.00 -10.37 -17.63
CA SER A 31 6.30 -10.55 -16.21
C SER A 31 7.59 -9.83 -15.79
N GLU A 32 8.56 -9.69 -16.70
CA GLU A 32 9.84 -9.05 -16.43
C GLU A 32 9.79 -7.51 -16.61
N LEU A 33 9.24 -7.03 -17.73
CA LEU A 33 9.37 -5.63 -18.13
C LEU A 33 8.35 -4.73 -17.42
N ASP A 34 8.87 -3.74 -16.69
CA ASP A 34 8.18 -2.47 -16.50
C ASP A 34 9.20 -1.32 -16.53
N PRO A 35 9.45 -0.69 -17.69
CA PRO A 35 10.40 0.41 -17.81
C PRO A 35 9.97 1.67 -17.03
N SER A 36 8.76 1.68 -16.44
CA SER A 36 8.18 2.81 -15.73
C SER A 36 7.77 2.53 -14.27
N GLY A 37 7.94 1.31 -13.78
CA GLY A 37 7.28 0.88 -12.54
C GLY A 37 7.74 -0.46 -11.95
N VAL A 38 6.79 -1.19 -11.36
CA VAL A 38 7.01 -2.39 -10.54
C VAL A 38 6.56 -3.61 -11.35
N PRO A 39 7.43 -4.62 -11.60
CA PRO A 39 7.06 -5.82 -12.35
C PRO A 39 5.81 -6.50 -11.79
N ILE A 40 5.00 -7.13 -12.66
CA ILE A 40 3.74 -7.79 -12.26
C ILE A 40 3.90 -8.73 -11.05
N PRO A 41 4.89 -9.66 -11.02
CA PRO A 41 5.05 -10.57 -9.89
C PRO A 41 5.22 -9.81 -8.57
N TRP A 42 5.88 -8.65 -8.62
CA TRP A 42 6.11 -7.86 -7.42
C TRP A 42 4.88 -7.15 -6.92
N TYR A 43 4.13 -6.55 -7.85
CA TYR A 43 2.85 -5.96 -7.49
C TYR A 43 1.93 -7.02 -6.88
N VAL A 44 1.87 -8.22 -7.48
CA VAL A 44 1.08 -9.34 -6.95
C VAL A 44 1.55 -9.73 -5.55
N GLY A 45 2.86 -9.91 -5.34
CA GLY A 45 3.42 -10.23 -4.03
C GLY A 45 3.02 -9.22 -2.94
N ARG A 46 3.17 -7.93 -3.22
CA ARG A 46 2.80 -6.83 -2.30
C ARG A 46 1.32 -6.82 -1.94
N VAL A 47 0.45 -7.11 -2.91
CA VAL A 47 -1.00 -7.18 -2.64
C VAL A 47 -1.34 -8.45 -1.86
N LEU A 48 -0.73 -9.58 -2.17
CA LEU A 48 -1.00 -10.83 -1.48
C LEU A 48 -0.49 -10.82 -0.04
N SER A 49 0.68 -10.22 0.22
CA SER A 49 1.22 -10.08 1.57
C SER A 49 0.36 -9.17 2.43
N GLY A 50 -0.28 -8.15 1.86
CA GLY A 50 -1.07 -7.18 2.63
C GLY A 50 -0.21 -6.09 3.29
N TRP A 51 1.10 -6.15 3.08
CA TRP A 51 2.08 -5.21 3.59
C TRP A 51 2.63 -4.37 2.44
N THR A 52 3.14 -3.19 2.74
CA THR A 52 3.99 -2.44 1.80
C THR A 52 5.39 -3.05 1.80
N GLU A 53 5.52 -4.31 1.41
CA GLU A 53 6.83 -4.94 1.23
C GLU A 53 7.58 -4.14 0.17
N SER A 54 8.60 -3.43 0.62
CA SER A 54 9.41 -2.55 -0.25
C SER A 54 10.46 -3.36 -1.03
N ILE A 55 10.77 -4.59 -0.61
CA ILE A 55 11.85 -5.38 -1.20
C ILE A 55 11.43 -6.82 -1.48
N GLN A 56 11.85 -7.28 -2.65
CA GLN A 56 11.55 -8.58 -3.23
C GLN A 56 12.79 -9.11 -3.95
N TYR A 57 12.69 -10.26 -4.61
CA TYR A 57 13.77 -10.84 -5.39
C TYR A 57 14.40 -9.85 -6.38
N ARG A 58 15.73 -9.79 -6.44
CA ARG A 58 16.54 -9.01 -7.36
C ARG A 58 17.50 -9.95 -8.08
N ASN A 59 17.39 -10.00 -9.40
CA ASN A 59 18.29 -10.79 -10.23
C ASN A 59 19.70 -10.17 -10.22
N ALA A 60 20.73 -11.02 -10.31
CA ALA A 60 22.10 -10.56 -10.45
C ALA A 60 22.42 -10.12 -11.90
N GLY A 61 21.72 -10.67 -12.89
CA GLY A 61 22.06 -10.54 -14.32
C GLY A 61 20.93 -10.15 -15.26
N ALA A 62 19.81 -9.61 -14.75
CA ALA A 62 18.73 -9.13 -15.58
C ALA A 62 19.05 -7.76 -16.20
N GLU A 63 18.49 -7.46 -17.37
CA GLU A 63 18.74 -6.20 -18.09
C GLU A 63 17.66 -5.14 -17.81
N PHE A 64 16.42 -5.58 -17.56
CA PHE A 64 15.25 -4.69 -17.55
C PHE A 64 14.39 -4.75 -16.28
N THR A 65 14.66 -5.67 -15.34
CA THR A 65 14.10 -5.60 -13.97
C THR A 65 15.03 -4.86 -13.03
N PRO A 66 14.54 -4.36 -11.88
CA PRO A 66 15.45 -3.89 -10.86
C PRO A 66 16.31 -5.07 -10.40
N ASN A 67 17.59 -4.95 -10.69
CA ASN A 67 18.63 -5.93 -10.55
C ASN A 67 19.66 -5.43 -9.54
N MET A 68 20.60 -6.29 -9.20
CA MET A 68 21.79 -5.86 -8.49
C MET A 68 22.77 -5.18 -9.46
N GLU A 69 23.51 -4.19 -8.98
CA GLU A 69 24.64 -3.63 -9.71
C GLU A 69 25.80 -4.64 -9.69
N THR A 70 26.10 -5.26 -10.83
CA THR A 70 26.94 -6.46 -10.88
C THR A 70 28.20 -6.30 -11.73
N GLN A 71 29.35 -6.69 -11.18
CA GLN A 71 30.66 -6.71 -11.84
C GLN A 71 31.07 -8.10 -12.36
N GLY A 72 30.19 -8.81 -13.04
CA GLY A 72 30.47 -10.17 -13.53
C GLY A 72 30.10 -10.39 -14.99
N ARG A 73 30.27 -11.63 -15.46
CA ARG A 73 29.83 -12.04 -16.80
C ARG A 73 28.51 -12.78 -16.69
N ILE A 74 27.55 -12.44 -17.55
CA ILE A 74 26.32 -13.23 -17.69
C ILE A 74 26.70 -14.70 -17.93
N ALA A 75 26.07 -15.59 -17.17
CA ALA A 75 26.23 -17.03 -17.31
C ALA A 75 25.68 -17.49 -18.66
N SER A 76 26.26 -18.54 -19.25
CA SER A 76 25.63 -19.19 -20.40
C SER A 76 24.31 -19.84 -20.00
N ASP A 77 23.44 -20.14 -20.96
CA ASP A 77 22.10 -20.67 -20.70
C ASP A 77 22.10 -22.01 -19.93
N ASP A 78 23.06 -22.88 -20.23
CA ASP A 78 23.34 -24.13 -19.50
C ASP A 78 23.86 -23.90 -18.07
N MET A 79 24.33 -22.68 -17.82
CA MET A 79 24.88 -22.26 -16.55
C MET A 79 23.95 -21.35 -15.73
N ALA A 80 22.82 -20.91 -16.29
CA ALA A 80 21.91 -20.00 -15.63
C ALA A 80 20.90 -20.77 -14.75
N GLY A 81 20.61 -20.18 -13.59
CA GLY A 81 19.55 -20.61 -12.66
C GLY A 81 18.28 -19.79 -12.85
N LEU A 82 17.63 -19.41 -11.74
CA LEU A 82 16.28 -18.83 -11.73
C LEU A 82 16.10 -17.70 -12.76
N GLY A 83 15.08 -17.82 -13.60
CA GLY A 83 14.77 -16.87 -14.68
C GLY A 83 15.77 -16.86 -15.84
N GLY A 84 16.79 -17.71 -15.86
CA GLY A 84 17.87 -17.62 -16.84
C GLY A 84 18.79 -16.41 -16.63
N HIS A 85 18.69 -15.74 -15.47
CA HIS A 85 19.47 -14.55 -15.12
C HIS A 85 20.48 -14.86 -14.03
N SER A 86 21.65 -15.36 -14.43
CA SER A 86 22.75 -15.58 -13.49
C SER A 86 24.03 -14.92 -13.95
N VAL A 87 24.89 -14.60 -13.00
CA VAL A 87 26.19 -13.98 -13.27
C VAL A 87 27.29 -14.82 -12.66
N VAL A 88 28.31 -15.09 -13.46
CA VAL A 88 29.58 -15.63 -12.97
C VAL A 88 30.43 -14.48 -12.48
N LEU A 89 30.60 -14.40 -11.15
CA LEU A 89 31.48 -13.46 -10.48
C LEU A 89 32.88 -14.05 -10.46
N GLY A 90 33.84 -13.35 -11.06
CA GLY A 90 35.26 -13.67 -10.90
C GLY A 90 35.79 -13.27 -9.52
N PRO A 91 36.94 -13.80 -9.08
CA PRO A 91 37.50 -13.47 -7.77
C PRO A 91 37.68 -11.96 -7.58
N GLY A 92 37.24 -11.44 -6.43
CA GLY A 92 37.22 -10.01 -6.09
C GLY A 92 36.11 -9.20 -6.76
N ARG A 93 35.29 -9.81 -7.63
CA ARG A 93 34.11 -9.15 -8.22
C ARG A 93 32.90 -9.31 -7.35
N CYS A 94 32.03 -8.30 -7.37
CA CYS A 94 30.85 -8.26 -6.55
C CYS A 94 29.57 -7.93 -7.32
N SER A 95 28.45 -8.18 -6.64
CA SER A 95 27.12 -7.73 -6.97
C SER A 95 26.57 -6.97 -5.77
N CYS A 96 26.03 -5.77 -5.98
CA CYS A 96 25.65 -4.84 -4.92
C CYS A 96 24.19 -4.37 -5.06
N LEU A 97 23.54 -4.13 -3.93
CA LEU A 97 22.19 -3.57 -3.86
C LEU A 97 22.05 -2.73 -2.58
N SER A 98 21.60 -1.49 -2.69
CA SER A 98 21.19 -0.74 -1.49
C SER A 98 19.84 -1.27 -1.01
N ALA A 99 19.81 -1.80 0.22
CA ALA A 99 18.65 -2.52 0.73
C ALA A 99 18.38 -2.22 2.21
N LEU A 100 17.10 -2.23 2.58
CA LEU A 100 16.60 -2.16 3.95
C LEU A 100 15.80 -3.43 4.27
N GLY A 101 16.22 -4.20 5.26
CA GLY A 101 15.50 -5.40 5.64
C GLY A 101 16.15 -6.11 6.82
N GLU A 102 15.54 -7.22 7.23
CA GLU A 102 15.94 -8.04 8.38
C GLU A 102 16.77 -9.27 7.99
N ALA A 103 16.73 -9.69 6.73
CA ALA A 103 17.50 -10.82 6.23
C ALA A 103 17.65 -10.79 4.72
N VAL A 104 18.48 -11.67 4.21
CA VAL A 104 18.66 -11.92 2.78
C VAL A 104 18.70 -13.42 2.50
N SER A 105 17.89 -13.88 1.55
CA SER A 105 18.09 -15.15 0.86
C SER A 105 18.94 -14.91 -0.37
N VAL A 106 20.11 -15.54 -0.43
CA VAL A 106 20.99 -15.52 -1.60
C VAL A 106 20.71 -16.76 -2.44
N LEU A 107 20.38 -16.56 -3.72
CA LEU A 107 20.18 -17.65 -4.68
C LEU A 107 21.44 -17.83 -5.51
N TRP A 108 21.93 -19.07 -5.57
CA TRP A 108 23.20 -19.40 -6.20
C TRP A 108 23.16 -20.78 -6.86
N THR A 109 24.09 -21.00 -7.79
CA THR A 109 24.23 -22.28 -8.50
C THR A 109 25.45 -23.03 -7.99
N SER A 110 25.26 -24.27 -7.53
CA SER A 110 26.34 -25.20 -7.15
C SER A 110 26.98 -25.81 -8.39
N ARG A 111 28.32 -25.94 -8.41
CA ARG A 111 29.06 -26.62 -9.48
C ARG A 111 30.37 -27.24 -9.00
N PRO A 112 30.87 -28.31 -9.67
CA PRO A 112 32.20 -28.81 -9.40
C PRO A 112 33.26 -27.76 -9.73
N GLY A 113 34.13 -27.45 -8.78
CA GLY A 113 35.11 -26.37 -8.86
C GLY A 113 34.52 -24.98 -8.64
N GLY A 114 33.31 -24.88 -8.07
CA GLY A 114 32.72 -23.60 -7.68
C GLY A 114 33.54 -22.88 -6.60
N GLY A 115 33.43 -21.56 -6.56
CA GLY A 115 34.11 -20.73 -5.57
C GLY A 115 33.31 -20.46 -4.31
N GLN A 116 33.62 -19.33 -3.68
CA GLN A 116 32.95 -18.88 -2.46
C GLN A 116 32.32 -17.52 -2.68
N LEU A 117 31.08 -17.34 -2.24
CA LEU A 117 30.39 -16.06 -2.18
C LEU A 117 30.44 -15.53 -0.75
N ALA A 118 31.16 -14.44 -0.51
CA ALA A 118 31.13 -13.70 0.74
C ALA A 118 29.95 -12.72 0.71
N VAL A 119 29.12 -12.77 1.75
CA VAL A 119 27.92 -11.95 1.92
C VAL A 119 28.18 -10.92 3.01
N SER A 120 28.04 -9.64 2.65
CA SER A 120 28.18 -8.53 3.60
C SER A 120 27.01 -7.56 3.43
N TRP A 121 26.60 -6.90 4.51
CA TRP A 121 25.57 -5.88 4.51
C TRP A 121 26.01 -4.70 5.38
N GLY A 122 26.23 -3.55 4.75
CA GLY A 122 26.93 -2.44 5.37
C GLY A 122 28.38 -2.83 5.68
N GLU A 123 28.86 -2.49 6.88
CA GLU A 123 30.19 -2.89 7.35
C GLU A 123 30.24 -4.34 7.87
N GLU A 124 29.09 -5.02 7.96
CA GLU A 124 28.99 -6.33 8.57
C GLU A 124 29.18 -7.46 7.57
N HIS A 125 29.98 -8.47 7.95
CA HIS A 125 30.09 -9.73 7.22
C HIS A 125 29.10 -10.75 7.79
N LEU A 126 28.11 -11.15 7.00
CA LEU A 126 27.08 -12.10 7.41
C LEU A 126 27.54 -13.55 7.30
N GLY A 127 28.37 -13.86 6.31
CA GLY A 127 28.95 -15.19 6.14
C GLY A 127 29.43 -15.49 4.74
N THR A 128 29.83 -16.74 4.52
CA THR A 128 30.33 -17.23 3.24
C THR A 128 29.54 -18.47 2.80
N ILE A 129 29.21 -18.51 1.51
CA ILE A 129 28.58 -19.65 0.83
C ILE A 129 29.66 -20.37 0.04
N ASP A 130 29.81 -21.67 0.26
CA ASP A 130 30.62 -22.54 -0.59
C ASP A 130 29.77 -23.01 -1.76
N THR A 131 30.20 -22.71 -2.99
CA THR A 131 29.49 -23.07 -4.22
C THR A 131 30.09 -24.29 -4.92
N ASP A 132 31.14 -24.89 -4.35
CA ASP A 132 31.69 -26.15 -4.83
C ASP A 132 30.79 -27.32 -4.45
N GLY A 133 30.41 -28.14 -5.43
CA GLY A 133 29.56 -29.29 -5.19
C GLY A 133 28.99 -29.92 -6.45
N ASN A 134 28.02 -30.82 -6.29
CA ASN A 134 27.29 -31.35 -7.43
C ASN A 134 26.54 -30.23 -8.15
N ALA A 135 26.48 -30.30 -9.49
CA ALA A 135 25.77 -29.30 -10.27
C ALA A 135 24.29 -29.21 -9.82
N GLY A 136 23.85 -28.02 -9.45
CA GLY A 136 22.49 -27.77 -8.99
C GLY A 136 22.15 -26.28 -9.00
N ALA A 137 21.07 -25.92 -9.69
CA ALA A 137 20.58 -24.55 -9.76
C ALA A 137 19.71 -24.19 -8.55
N SER A 138 19.53 -22.89 -8.35
CA SER A 138 18.63 -22.26 -7.39
C SER A 138 18.75 -22.83 -5.99
N GLN A 139 19.99 -22.99 -5.53
CA GLN A 139 20.30 -23.22 -4.12
C GLN A 139 20.04 -21.93 -3.35
N VAL A 140 19.59 -22.04 -2.09
CA VAL A 140 19.21 -20.88 -1.26
C VAL A 140 19.99 -20.93 0.04
N THR A 141 20.65 -19.82 0.37
CA THR A 141 21.26 -19.61 1.70
C THR A 141 20.69 -18.36 2.32
N VAL A 142 20.21 -18.45 3.56
CA VAL A 142 19.58 -17.33 4.29
C VAL A 142 20.53 -16.77 5.34
N TYR A 143 20.71 -15.45 5.35
CA TYR A 143 21.43 -14.72 6.37
C TYR A 143 20.54 -13.67 7.01
N ARG A 144 20.44 -13.67 8.35
CA ARG A 144 19.75 -12.59 9.09
C ARG A 144 20.72 -11.46 9.38
N ARG A 145 20.20 -10.23 9.30
CA ARG A 145 20.89 -9.03 9.70
C ARG A 145 20.66 -8.80 11.20
N PRO A 146 21.70 -8.67 12.04
CA PRO A 146 21.51 -8.55 13.48
C PRO A 146 21.03 -7.17 13.95
N ALA A 147 21.24 -6.10 13.18
CA ALA A 147 20.67 -4.78 13.47
C ALA A 147 20.65 -3.84 12.25
N GLY A 148 19.68 -2.94 12.18
CA GLY A 148 19.69 -1.80 11.25
C GLY A 148 18.29 -1.37 10.80
N PHE A 149 18.04 -0.06 10.79
CA PHE A 149 16.80 0.56 10.28
C PHE A 149 17.05 1.53 9.11
N LEU A 150 18.30 1.57 8.62
CA LEU A 150 18.70 2.40 7.49
C LEU A 150 19.04 1.50 6.29
N PRO A 151 18.73 1.95 5.06
CA PRO A 151 19.23 1.31 3.86
C PRO A 151 20.76 1.28 3.86
N GLU A 152 21.34 0.10 3.64
CA GLU A 152 22.79 -0.11 3.53
C GLU A 152 23.08 -1.02 2.34
N ASP A 153 24.33 -0.97 1.87
CA ASP A 153 24.75 -1.78 0.74
C ASP A 153 24.87 -3.25 1.13
N LEU A 154 24.03 -4.09 0.54
CA LEU A 154 24.18 -5.54 0.49
C LEU A 154 25.16 -5.86 -0.64
N VAL A 155 26.27 -6.51 -0.31
CA VAL A 155 27.36 -6.83 -1.23
C VAL A 155 27.65 -8.33 -1.21
N ILE A 156 27.56 -8.97 -2.38
CA ILE A 156 27.92 -10.37 -2.59
C ILE A 156 29.20 -10.42 -3.42
N THR A 157 30.29 -10.94 -2.86
CA THR A 157 31.61 -10.95 -3.50
C THR A 157 32.12 -12.36 -3.72
N ALA A 158 32.60 -12.69 -4.93
CA ALA A 158 33.33 -13.94 -5.14
C ALA A 158 34.73 -13.83 -4.53
N ALA A 159 35.07 -14.67 -3.55
CA ALA A 159 36.29 -14.49 -2.76
C ALA A 159 37.55 -15.10 -3.39
N ARG A 160 37.47 -16.33 -3.91
CA ARG A 160 38.66 -17.14 -4.30
C ARG A 160 38.62 -17.64 -5.74
N GLU A 161 37.61 -18.44 -6.05
CA GLU A 161 37.35 -18.99 -7.38
C GLU A 161 36.07 -18.38 -7.94
N PRO A 162 35.82 -18.47 -9.26
CA PRO A 162 34.57 -18.01 -9.83
C PRO A 162 33.35 -18.69 -9.19
N ALA A 163 32.31 -17.90 -8.91
CA ALA A 163 31.07 -18.40 -8.33
C ALA A 163 29.86 -17.84 -9.12
N THR A 164 28.78 -18.62 -9.20
CA THR A 164 27.58 -18.23 -9.96
C THR A 164 26.51 -17.74 -9.00
N LEU A 165 26.17 -16.45 -9.11
CA LEU A 165 25.10 -15.80 -8.36
C LEU A 165 23.87 -15.67 -9.27
N GLU A 166 22.70 -16.09 -8.78
CA GLU A 166 21.42 -15.95 -9.48
C GLU A 166 20.74 -14.63 -9.08
N GLY A 167 20.72 -14.35 -7.77
CA GLY A 167 20.13 -13.13 -7.25
C GLY A 167 19.99 -13.15 -5.74
N VAL A 168 19.25 -12.19 -5.21
CA VAL A 168 18.95 -12.08 -3.77
C VAL A 168 17.49 -11.75 -3.55
N TYR A 169 16.89 -12.33 -2.52
CA TYR A 169 15.61 -11.89 -1.97
C TYR A 169 15.89 -11.23 -0.63
N VAL A 170 15.61 -9.93 -0.51
CA VAL A 170 15.74 -9.22 0.75
C VAL A 170 14.41 -9.31 1.49
N HIS A 171 14.48 -9.69 2.75
CA HIS A 171 13.32 -9.90 3.60
C HIS A 171 13.04 -8.70 4.48
N ASP A 172 11.75 -8.41 4.65
CA ASP A 172 11.24 -7.39 5.59
C ASP A 172 9.99 -7.95 6.26
N GLY A 173 10.14 -8.47 7.48
CA GLY A 173 9.08 -9.17 8.22
C GLY A 173 8.64 -10.50 7.62
N ASN A 174 9.28 -10.97 6.54
CA ASN A 174 8.83 -12.12 5.76
C ASN A 174 9.82 -13.30 5.65
N VAL A 175 10.77 -13.40 6.59
CA VAL A 175 11.70 -14.54 6.65
C VAL A 175 10.98 -15.82 7.08
N ASP A 176 10.25 -15.73 8.19
CA ASP A 176 9.56 -16.86 8.85
C ASP A 176 8.05 -16.81 8.69
N SER A 177 7.52 -15.70 8.19
CA SER A 177 6.10 -15.55 7.88
C SER A 177 5.88 -14.76 6.60
N GLY A 178 4.64 -14.55 6.15
CA GLY A 178 4.36 -13.69 4.99
C GLY A 178 4.46 -14.38 3.63
N VAL A 179 4.33 -13.60 2.56
CA VAL A 179 4.25 -14.08 1.17
C VAL A 179 5.54 -13.74 0.44
N ARG A 180 6.14 -14.70 -0.27
CA ARG A 180 7.36 -14.47 -1.05
C ARG A 180 7.13 -14.86 -2.50
N VAL A 181 7.46 -13.97 -3.42
CA VAL A 181 7.35 -14.23 -4.86
C VAL A 181 8.74 -14.34 -5.48
N TRP A 182 8.98 -15.45 -6.16
CA TRP A 182 10.23 -15.82 -6.82
C TRP A 182 10.03 -15.81 -8.34
N PRO A 183 10.27 -14.66 -9.02
CA PRO A 183 10.06 -14.55 -10.45
C PRO A 183 11.19 -15.22 -11.23
N ALA A 184 10.87 -16.38 -11.80
CA ALA A 184 11.57 -17.00 -12.91
C ALA A 184 11.07 -16.39 -14.23
N ALA A 185 11.44 -15.14 -14.50
CA ALA A 185 10.98 -14.41 -15.69
C ALA A 185 12.15 -13.83 -16.49
N ARG A 186 12.05 -13.91 -17.82
CA ARG A 186 13.01 -13.33 -18.78
C ARG A 186 12.33 -12.93 -20.08
N SER A 187 12.74 -11.80 -20.60
CA SER A 187 12.18 -11.19 -21.79
C SER A 187 12.50 -12.02 -23.02
N GLY A 188 11.48 -12.24 -23.84
CA GLY A 188 11.56 -13.10 -25.01
C GLY A 188 11.41 -14.59 -24.72
N ASN A 189 11.38 -15.02 -23.45
CA ASN A 189 11.15 -16.42 -23.14
C ASN A 189 9.73 -16.86 -23.54
N THR A 190 9.68 -18.10 -23.99
CA THR A 190 8.51 -18.89 -24.32
C THR A 190 8.26 -19.91 -23.20
N THR A 191 7.15 -20.64 -23.26
CA THR A 191 6.92 -21.78 -22.36
C THR A 191 7.96 -22.88 -22.56
N GLN A 192 8.37 -23.11 -23.82
CA GLN A 192 9.34 -24.14 -24.19
C GLN A 192 10.72 -23.91 -23.57
N ASP A 193 11.15 -22.65 -23.40
CA ASP A 193 12.48 -22.36 -22.85
C ASP A 193 12.67 -22.91 -21.43
N PHE A 194 11.62 -22.90 -20.60
CA PHE A 194 11.67 -23.50 -19.26
C PHE A 194 11.69 -25.03 -19.28
N LEU A 195 11.19 -25.65 -20.36
CA LEU A 195 11.25 -27.09 -20.58
C LEU A 195 12.65 -27.51 -21.08
N ASP A 196 13.23 -26.72 -21.98
CA ASP A 196 14.56 -26.96 -22.55
C ASP A 196 15.67 -26.65 -21.53
N HIS A 197 15.43 -25.69 -20.64
CA HIS A 197 16.33 -25.28 -19.57
C HIS A 197 15.67 -25.39 -18.19
N PRO A 198 15.51 -26.60 -17.61
CA PRO A 198 14.87 -26.79 -16.31
C PRO A 198 15.49 -25.98 -15.17
N SER A 199 16.79 -25.67 -15.25
CA SER A 199 17.49 -24.83 -14.28
C SER A 199 16.93 -23.40 -14.20
N TRP A 200 16.21 -22.93 -15.21
CA TRP A 200 15.61 -21.60 -15.22
C TRP A 200 14.41 -21.44 -14.30
N GLY A 201 13.90 -22.53 -13.71
CA GLY A 201 12.95 -22.43 -12.61
C GLY A 201 12.32 -23.74 -12.16
N LEU A 202 12.26 -24.76 -13.02
CA LEU A 202 11.73 -26.08 -12.63
C LEU A 202 12.57 -26.70 -11.51
N ASP A 203 13.90 -26.56 -11.56
CA ASP A 203 14.79 -27.07 -10.50
C ASP A 203 14.62 -26.30 -9.18
N ALA A 204 14.21 -25.04 -9.24
CA ALA A 204 13.96 -24.22 -8.05
C ALA A 204 12.74 -24.69 -7.25
N LEU A 205 11.81 -25.44 -7.86
CA LEU A 205 10.60 -25.92 -7.19
C LEU A 205 10.92 -26.84 -6.00
N ALA A 206 11.98 -27.65 -6.11
CA ALA A 206 12.42 -28.53 -5.03
C ALA A 206 13.05 -27.73 -3.88
N THR A 207 13.86 -26.72 -4.19
CA THR A 207 14.55 -25.91 -3.18
C THR A 207 13.60 -24.94 -2.48
N LEU A 208 12.74 -24.26 -3.23
CA LEU A 208 11.84 -23.23 -2.70
C LEU A 208 10.56 -23.81 -2.10
N SER A 209 10.20 -25.06 -2.43
CA SER A 209 9.01 -25.75 -1.91
C SER A 209 7.75 -24.87 -1.93
N PRO A 210 7.37 -24.29 -3.10
CA PRO A 210 6.30 -23.31 -3.16
C PRO A 210 4.94 -23.89 -2.76
N ALA A 211 4.09 -23.03 -2.20
CA ALA A 211 2.67 -23.32 -2.02
C ALA A 211 1.88 -23.11 -3.33
N LEU A 212 2.36 -22.22 -4.20
CA LEU A 212 1.77 -21.89 -5.48
C LEU A 212 2.83 -21.76 -6.58
N VAL A 213 2.52 -22.33 -7.75
CA VAL A 213 3.24 -22.07 -8.99
C VAL A 213 2.34 -21.27 -9.92
N VAL A 214 2.82 -20.13 -10.40
CA VAL A 214 2.16 -19.33 -11.43
C VAL A 214 2.87 -19.56 -12.76
N ILE A 215 2.13 -20.03 -13.76
CA ILE A 215 2.60 -20.11 -15.16
C ILE A 215 2.00 -18.92 -15.90
N ALA A 216 2.83 -17.91 -16.16
CA ALA A 216 2.51 -16.62 -16.74
C ALA A 216 3.28 -16.41 -18.06
N THR A 217 3.26 -17.45 -18.90
CA THR A 217 3.87 -17.48 -20.22
C THR A 217 2.79 -17.52 -21.31
N GLY A 218 3.19 -17.26 -22.55
CA GLY A 218 2.33 -17.41 -23.73
C GLY A 218 2.32 -16.19 -24.64
N THR A 219 2.88 -15.06 -24.22
CA THR A 219 2.99 -13.87 -25.09
C THR A 219 3.95 -14.13 -26.23
N ASN A 220 5.06 -14.81 -25.92
CA ASN A 220 6.01 -15.31 -26.90
C ASN A 220 5.67 -16.79 -27.14
N VAL A 221 5.00 -17.08 -28.26
CA VAL A 221 4.73 -18.46 -28.69
C VAL A 221 5.78 -18.86 -29.72
N ALA A 222 6.48 -19.97 -29.48
CA ALA A 222 7.45 -20.50 -30.43
C ALA A 222 6.78 -21.37 -31.51
N THR A 223 5.89 -22.28 -31.08
CA THR A 223 5.31 -23.30 -31.99
C THR A 223 3.83 -23.56 -31.72
N ASP A 224 3.48 -24.04 -30.52
CA ASP A 224 2.13 -24.51 -30.18
C ASP A 224 1.87 -24.34 -28.68
N TYR A 225 1.37 -23.16 -28.31
CA TYR A 225 1.17 -22.77 -26.91
C TYR A 225 0.39 -23.80 -26.06
N PRO A 226 -0.74 -24.37 -26.53
CA PRO A 226 -1.47 -25.42 -25.81
C PRO A 226 -0.61 -26.65 -25.46
N SER A 227 0.18 -27.17 -26.40
CA SER A 227 1.02 -28.35 -26.15
C SER A 227 2.19 -28.01 -25.22
N GLU A 228 2.81 -26.85 -25.39
CA GLU A 228 3.88 -26.37 -24.51
C GLU A 228 3.36 -26.17 -23.07
N LEU A 229 2.16 -25.59 -22.91
CA LEU A 229 1.53 -25.40 -21.61
C LEU A 229 1.16 -26.73 -20.93
N ASP A 230 0.65 -27.70 -21.68
CA ASP A 230 0.35 -29.05 -21.18
C ASP A 230 1.61 -29.76 -20.64
N ALA A 231 2.70 -29.66 -21.40
CA ALA A 231 4.01 -30.17 -21.00
C ALA A 231 4.56 -29.44 -19.76
N MET A 232 4.43 -28.12 -19.69
CA MET A 232 4.87 -27.32 -18.54
C MET A 232 4.09 -27.67 -17.26
N ILE A 233 2.77 -27.77 -17.32
CA ILE A 233 1.95 -28.19 -16.17
C ILE A 233 2.39 -29.59 -15.70
N THR A 234 2.63 -30.51 -16.62
CA THR A 234 3.12 -31.87 -16.30
C THR A 234 4.52 -31.83 -15.68
N ALA A 235 5.41 -30.98 -16.19
CA ALA A 235 6.76 -30.81 -15.68
C ALA A 235 6.77 -30.22 -14.26
N VAL A 236 5.90 -29.26 -13.96
CA VAL A 236 5.70 -28.70 -12.61
C VAL A 236 5.18 -29.77 -11.66
N ARG A 237 4.11 -30.49 -12.03
CA ARG A 237 3.49 -31.54 -11.20
C ARG A 237 4.43 -32.70 -10.87
N SER A 238 5.40 -32.98 -11.72
CA SER A 238 6.40 -34.03 -11.44
C SER A 238 7.46 -33.62 -10.41
N ARG A 239 7.50 -32.33 -10.01
CA ARG A 239 8.54 -31.77 -9.13
C ARG A 239 8.00 -31.18 -7.84
N THR A 240 6.74 -30.77 -7.82
CA THR A 240 6.11 -30.19 -6.64
C THR A 240 4.65 -30.59 -6.56
N GLU A 241 4.15 -30.60 -5.34
CA GLU A 241 2.74 -30.77 -5.04
C GLU A 241 2.00 -29.42 -5.00
N ALA A 242 2.70 -28.29 -5.21
CA ALA A 242 2.12 -26.95 -5.17
C ALA A 242 0.85 -26.83 -6.02
N ASP A 243 -0.07 -25.96 -5.60
CA ASP A 243 -1.19 -25.61 -6.45
C ASP A 243 -0.67 -24.84 -7.68
N ILE A 244 -1.35 -24.96 -8.82
CA ILE A 244 -0.93 -24.33 -10.07
C ILE A 244 -2.00 -23.34 -10.52
N ALA A 245 -1.58 -22.09 -10.74
CA ALA A 245 -2.35 -21.08 -11.44
C ALA A 245 -1.75 -20.83 -12.82
N VAL A 246 -2.57 -20.91 -13.86
CA VAL A 246 -2.20 -20.49 -15.21
C VAL A 246 -2.77 -19.10 -15.43
N TRP A 247 -1.89 -18.13 -15.64
CA TRP A 247 -2.30 -16.83 -16.13
C TRP A 247 -2.36 -16.86 -17.65
N VAL A 248 -3.58 -16.80 -18.18
CA VAL A 248 -3.81 -16.61 -19.62
C VAL A 248 -3.63 -15.11 -19.90
N PRO A 249 -2.60 -14.68 -20.66
CA PRO A 249 -2.31 -13.27 -20.87
C PRO A 249 -3.49 -12.51 -21.50
N PHE A 250 -3.47 -11.18 -21.37
CA PHE A 250 -4.40 -10.33 -22.13
C PHE A 250 -4.11 -10.39 -23.63
N LEU A 251 -5.12 -10.09 -24.45
CA LEU A 251 -4.99 -10.10 -25.91
C LEU A 251 -4.03 -9.00 -26.36
N ASN A 252 -3.17 -9.33 -27.33
CA ASN A 252 -2.21 -8.40 -27.89
C ASN A 252 -1.85 -8.80 -29.34
N SER A 253 -0.87 -8.15 -29.94
CA SER A 253 -0.45 -8.45 -31.32
C SER A 253 0.10 -9.85 -31.52
N SER A 254 0.58 -10.50 -30.45
CA SER A 254 1.28 -11.79 -30.45
C SER A 254 0.49 -12.90 -29.74
N PHE A 255 -0.61 -12.57 -29.07
CA PHE A 255 -1.45 -13.53 -28.34
C PHE A 255 -2.93 -13.33 -28.64
N THR A 256 -3.52 -14.31 -29.30
CA THR A 256 -4.87 -14.25 -29.87
C THR A 256 -5.95 -14.82 -28.95
N ALA A 257 -7.22 -14.53 -29.27
CA ALA A 257 -8.35 -15.10 -28.54
C ALA A 257 -8.45 -16.63 -28.69
N GLU A 258 -7.98 -17.18 -29.82
CA GLU A 258 -7.94 -18.63 -30.05
C GLU A 258 -6.90 -19.31 -29.17
N GLU A 259 -5.69 -18.75 -29.09
CA GLU A 259 -4.64 -19.24 -28.18
C GLU A 259 -5.06 -19.11 -26.72
N ALA A 260 -5.69 -18.00 -26.34
CA ALA A 260 -6.24 -17.80 -25.00
C ALA A 260 -7.31 -18.86 -24.64
N ALA A 261 -8.21 -19.16 -25.57
CA ALA A 261 -9.24 -20.18 -25.38
C ALA A 261 -8.62 -21.58 -25.26
N ALA A 262 -7.61 -21.88 -26.08
CA ALA A 262 -6.92 -23.17 -26.07
C ALA A 262 -6.08 -23.36 -24.78
N GLY A 263 -5.35 -22.34 -24.34
CA GLY A 263 -4.59 -22.37 -23.09
C GLY A 263 -5.49 -22.57 -21.86
N ARG A 264 -6.64 -21.88 -21.82
CA ARG A 264 -7.67 -22.10 -20.79
C ARG A 264 -8.16 -23.55 -20.77
N ALA A 265 -8.49 -24.10 -21.94
CA ALA A 265 -8.96 -25.49 -22.03
C ALA A 265 -7.92 -26.51 -21.53
N VAL A 266 -6.61 -26.22 -21.72
CA VAL A 266 -5.52 -27.03 -21.16
C VAL A 266 -5.47 -26.90 -19.63
N ALA A 267 -5.48 -25.66 -19.11
CA ALA A 267 -5.49 -25.41 -17.67
C ALA A 267 -6.69 -26.07 -16.95
N ASP A 268 -7.90 -25.93 -17.52
CA ASP A 268 -9.13 -26.54 -17.01
C ASP A 268 -9.05 -28.08 -17.00
N ARG A 269 -8.51 -28.68 -18.07
CA ARG A 269 -8.33 -30.14 -18.17
C ARG A 269 -7.41 -30.68 -17.08
N HIS A 270 -6.37 -29.92 -16.74
CA HIS A 270 -5.48 -30.28 -15.63
C HIS A 270 -6.09 -29.94 -14.28
N GLY A 271 -7.16 -29.14 -14.20
CA GLY A 271 -7.70 -28.65 -12.94
C GLY A 271 -6.79 -27.61 -12.29
N CYS A 272 -6.10 -26.79 -13.08
CA CYS A 272 -5.37 -25.63 -12.59
C CYS A 272 -6.34 -24.46 -12.36
N LEU A 273 -5.95 -23.50 -11.51
CA LEU A 273 -6.67 -22.23 -11.44
C LEU A 273 -6.40 -21.44 -12.71
N VAL A 274 -7.44 -20.97 -13.38
CA VAL A 274 -7.30 -20.04 -14.50
C VAL A 274 -7.40 -18.60 -14.00
N VAL A 275 -6.35 -17.81 -14.24
CA VAL A 275 -6.39 -16.36 -14.12
C VAL A 275 -6.48 -15.80 -15.54
N ASP A 276 -7.65 -15.34 -15.95
CA ASP A 276 -7.91 -15.07 -17.36
C ASP A 276 -7.82 -13.59 -17.73
N GLY A 277 -6.62 -13.14 -18.09
CA GLY A 277 -6.37 -11.80 -18.58
C GLY A 277 -7.08 -11.52 -19.91
N ALA A 278 -7.18 -12.50 -20.80
CA ALA A 278 -7.79 -12.34 -22.11
C ALA A 278 -9.28 -11.96 -22.02
N ALA A 279 -10.10 -12.66 -21.23
CA ALA A 279 -11.51 -12.27 -21.11
C ALA A 279 -11.74 -11.08 -20.18
N THR A 280 -10.91 -10.92 -19.14
CA THR A 280 -11.12 -9.86 -18.15
C THR A 280 -10.65 -8.50 -18.63
N LEU A 281 -9.48 -8.45 -19.27
CA LEU A 281 -8.85 -7.20 -19.70
C LEU A 281 -9.01 -6.96 -21.20
N GLY A 282 -9.31 -7.99 -21.99
CA GLY A 282 -9.33 -7.88 -23.44
C GLY A 282 -7.97 -7.42 -23.94
N PHE A 283 -7.91 -6.21 -24.47
CA PHE A 283 -6.65 -5.53 -24.82
C PHE A 283 -6.26 -4.57 -23.69
N ALA A 284 -5.15 -4.87 -23.01
CA ALA A 284 -4.60 -3.97 -21.99
C ALA A 284 -3.88 -2.76 -22.62
N PRO A 285 -3.73 -1.63 -21.90
CA PRO A 285 -2.88 -0.53 -22.32
C PRO A 285 -1.41 -0.95 -22.43
N THR A 286 -0.85 -0.85 -23.63
CA THR A 286 0.54 -1.25 -23.95
C THR A 286 1.37 -0.10 -24.51
N VAL A 287 2.70 -0.25 -24.49
CA VAL A 287 3.63 0.74 -25.08
C VAL A 287 3.91 0.48 -26.56
N ASP A 288 3.88 -0.79 -26.99
CA ASP A 288 4.27 -1.22 -28.34
C ASP A 288 3.30 -2.24 -28.96
N GLY A 289 2.11 -2.37 -28.38
CA GLY A 289 1.11 -3.35 -28.80
C GLY A 289 1.19 -4.69 -28.10
N ALA A 290 2.23 -4.96 -27.29
CA ALA A 290 2.37 -6.19 -26.50
C ALA A 290 2.73 -5.92 -25.03
N HIS A 291 3.76 -5.11 -24.77
CA HIS A 291 4.24 -4.87 -23.42
C HIS A 291 3.37 -3.85 -22.69
N PRO A 292 2.88 -4.16 -21.47
CA PRO A 292 2.02 -3.26 -20.74
C PRO A 292 2.77 -1.96 -20.37
N ASN A 293 2.06 -0.83 -20.39
CA ASN A 293 2.53 0.36 -19.68
C ASN A 293 2.20 0.25 -18.17
N ALA A 294 2.61 1.21 -17.34
CA ALA A 294 2.32 1.19 -15.90
C ALA A 294 0.84 0.92 -15.54
N VAL A 295 -0.12 1.43 -16.34
CA VAL A 295 -1.55 1.19 -16.12
C VAL A 295 -1.91 -0.26 -16.47
N GLY A 296 -1.43 -0.77 -17.61
CA GLY A 296 -1.61 -2.18 -17.99
C GLY A 296 -1.03 -3.14 -16.96
N THR A 297 0.16 -2.85 -16.45
CA THR A 297 0.84 -3.63 -15.39
C THR A 297 0.00 -3.66 -14.12
N ALA A 298 -0.47 -2.50 -13.67
CA ALA A 298 -1.31 -2.40 -12.47
C ALA A 298 -2.64 -3.15 -12.64
N LEU A 299 -3.31 -3.05 -13.80
CA LEU A 299 -4.55 -3.76 -14.09
C LEU A 299 -4.35 -5.28 -14.10
N ALA A 300 -3.31 -5.75 -14.80
CA ALA A 300 -2.97 -7.17 -14.86
C ALA A 300 -2.63 -7.72 -13.47
N ALA A 301 -1.76 -7.04 -12.73
CA ALA A 301 -1.37 -7.47 -11.40
C ALA A 301 -2.54 -7.43 -10.38
N ALA A 302 -3.38 -6.39 -10.43
CA ALA A 302 -4.58 -6.28 -9.59
C ALA A 302 -5.55 -7.44 -9.87
N HIS A 303 -5.79 -7.74 -11.14
CA HIS A 303 -6.62 -8.88 -11.54
C HIS A 303 -6.05 -10.20 -11.03
N ILE A 304 -4.75 -10.44 -11.26
CA ILE A 304 -4.09 -11.68 -10.81
C ILE A 304 -4.16 -11.82 -9.29
N ALA A 305 -3.78 -10.78 -8.53
CA ALA A 305 -3.82 -10.83 -7.08
C ALA A 305 -5.26 -11.05 -6.55
N THR A 306 -6.26 -10.44 -7.18
CA THR A 306 -7.68 -10.61 -6.85
C THR A 306 -8.10 -12.06 -6.97
N VAL A 307 -7.76 -12.73 -8.08
CA VAL A 307 -8.10 -14.15 -8.30
C VAL A 307 -7.32 -15.05 -7.34
N LEU A 308 -5.99 -14.84 -7.22
CA LEU A 308 -5.12 -15.66 -6.36
C LEU A 308 -5.48 -15.54 -4.87
N SER A 309 -6.06 -14.42 -4.44
CA SER A 309 -6.42 -14.24 -3.03
C SER A 309 -7.57 -15.12 -2.52
N GLY A 310 -8.40 -15.67 -3.42
CA GLY A 310 -9.65 -16.33 -3.05
C GLY A 310 -10.73 -15.40 -2.47
N THR A 311 -10.41 -14.14 -2.22
CA THR A 311 -11.30 -13.12 -1.63
C THR A 311 -11.30 -11.83 -2.47
N PRO A 312 -11.87 -11.85 -3.69
CA PRO A 312 -11.77 -10.73 -4.63
C PRO A 312 -12.13 -9.35 -4.04
N LEU A 313 -13.20 -9.28 -3.25
CA LEU A 313 -13.64 -8.02 -2.64
C LEU A 313 -12.66 -7.49 -1.58
N GLU A 314 -12.08 -8.36 -0.76
CA GLU A 314 -11.09 -7.97 0.27
C GLU A 314 -9.80 -7.50 -0.40
N THR A 315 -9.39 -8.16 -1.48
CA THR A 315 -8.19 -7.79 -2.23
C THR A 315 -8.39 -6.50 -3.01
N ALA A 316 -9.54 -6.29 -3.65
CA ALA A 316 -9.88 -5.00 -4.26
C ALA A 316 -9.90 -3.86 -3.23
N THR A 317 -10.42 -4.13 -2.03
CA THR A 317 -10.43 -3.22 -0.87
C THR A 317 -9.00 -2.88 -0.43
N LEU A 318 -8.10 -3.86 -0.39
CA LEU A 318 -6.69 -3.65 -0.07
C LEU A 318 -5.96 -2.84 -1.15
N ILE A 319 -6.13 -3.20 -2.43
CA ILE A 319 -5.55 -2.46 -3.56
C ILE A 319 -6.02 -1.02 -3.55
N ALA A 320 -7.32 -0.81 -3.33
CA ALA A 320 -7.91 0.51 -3.13
C ALA A 320 -7.20 1.24 -1.98
N GLY A 321 -7.12 0.64 -0.79
CA GLY A 321 -6.43 1.21 0.38
C GLY A 321 -4.96 1.57 0.10
N GLN A 322 -4.20 0.67 -0.53
CA GLN A 322 -2.80 0.88 -0.90
C GLN A 322 -2.66 2.00 -1.95
N ALA A 323 -3.55 2.05 -2.94
CA ALA A 323 -3.59 3.13 -3.92
C ALA A 323 -3.81 4.46 -3.19
N VAL A 324 -4.80 4.56 -2.29
CA VAL A 324 -5.05 5.78 -1.53
C VAL A 324 -3.86 6.19 -0.65
N ALA A 325 -3.25 5.23 0.06
CA ALA A 325 -2.06 5.46 0.88
C ALA A 325 -0.88 5.96 0.03
N SER A 326 -0.72 5.43 -1.18
CA SER A 326 0.30 5.85 -2.14
C SER A 326 -0.02 7.20 -2.80
N LEU A 327 -1.30 7.57 -2.89
CA LEU A 327 -1.80 8.71 -3.66
C LEU A 327 -1.93 10.01 -2.87
N ARG A 328 -1.50 10.07 -1.59
CA ARG A 328 -1.40 11.30 -0.78
C ARG A 328 -2.60 12.26 -1.01
N SER A 329 -3.78 11.94 -0.47
CA SER A 329 -5.01 12.76 -0.45
C SER A 329 -5.51 13.39 -1.78
N GLY A 330 -6.74 13.03 -2.19
CA GLY A 330 -7.58 13.90 -3.03
C GLY A 330 -7.35 13.85 -4.54
N GLN A 331 -7.15 12.66 -5.13
CA GLN A 331 -7.16 12.52 -6.58
C GLN A 331 -8.57 12.23 -7.12
N GLN A 332 -8.93 13.00 -8.13
CA GLN A 332 -10.14 12.85 -8.94
C GLN A 332 -9.73 12.47 -10.36
N TRP A 333 -10.02 11.24 -10.79
CA TRP A 333 -9.92 10.85 -12.20
C TRP A 333 -11.21 11.23 -12.93
N ARG A 334 -11.11 11.72 -14.16
CA ARG A 334 -12.27 12.14 -14.96
C ARG A 334 -12.37 11.35 -16.28
N PRO A 335 -12.89 10.11 -16.26
CA PRO A 335 -13.20 9.40 -17.48
C PRO A 335 -14.43 10.03 -18.15
N GLY A 336 -14.20 10.88 -19.15
CA GLY A 336 -15.27 11.59 -19.86
C GLY A 336 -15.91 12.68 -19.01
N VAL A 337 -17.23 12.63 -18.82
CA VAL A 337 -17.99 13.60 -18.00
C VAL A 337 -18.10 13.21 -16.53
N GLY A 338 -17.81 11.94 -16.20
CA GLY A 338 -17.87 11.42 -14.84
C GLY A 338 -16.58 11.66 -14.06
N SER A 339 -16.57 11.25 -12.80
CA SER A 339 -15.35 11.23 -12.02
C SER A 339 -15.25 10.05 -11.06
N VAL A 340 -14.05 9.53 -10.87
CA VAL A 340 -13.74 8.60 -9.79
C VAL A 340 -12.86 9.35 -8.81
N THR A 341 -13.32 9.51 -7.58
CA THR A 341 -12.61 10.26 -6.55
C THR A 341 -12.16 9.32 -5.44
N VAL A 342 -10.92 9.51 -5.03
CA VAL A 342 -10.36 8.87 -3.85
C VAL A 342 -10.25 9.91 -2.76
N ASP A 343 -11.17 9.81 -1.82
CA ASP A 343 -11.24 10.70 -0.67
C ASP A 343 -10.83 9.96 0.60
N ALA A 344 -10.11 10.64 1.49
CA ALA A 344 -9.73 10.11 2.79
C ALA A 344 -10.25 10.99 3.93
N PRO A 345 -11.59 11.22 4.03
CA PRO A 345 -12.12 12.26 4.90
C PRO A 345 -11.91 11.98 6.40
N VAL A 346 -11.49 10.77 6.79
CA VAL A 346 -11.24 10.39 8.20
C VAL A 346 -10.10 9.37 8.34
N GLY A 347 -9.02 9.50 7.55
CA GLY A 347 -7.88 8.56 7.59
C GLY A 347 -8.20 7.16 7.06
N SER A 348 -9.37 6.97 6.46
CA SER A 348 -9.76 5.78 5.74
C SER A 348 -10.17 6.14 4.32
N SER A 349 -9.68 5.34 3.40
CA SER A 349 -9.88 5.43 1.97
C SER A 349 -11.32 5.16 1.56
N ILE A 350 -11.92 6.09 0.83
CA ILE A 350 -13.19 5.93 0.15
C ILE A 350 -12.92 6.07 -1.35
N ILE A 351 -13.27 5.05 -2.13
CA ILE A 351 -13.32 5.19 -3.59
C ILE A 351 -14.76 5.45 -3.97
N SER A 352 -15.00 6.52 -4.69
CA SER A 352 -16.34 6.86 -5.15
C SER A 352 -16.35 7.16 -6.63
N GLY A 353 -17.45 6.84 -7.30
CA GLY A 353 -17.71 7.23 -8.68
C GLY A 353 -18.88 8.20 -8.76
N LYS A 354 -18.81 9.13 -9.70
CA LYS A 354 -19.86 10.05 -10.12
C LYS A 354 -20.08 9.91 -11.62
N GLY A 355 -21.33 9.91 -12.05
CA GLY A 355 -21.71 9.89 -13.46
C GLY A 355 -21.39 11.21 -14.17
N HIS A 356 -21.45 12.31 -13.42
CA HIS A 356 -21.11 13.64 -13.89
C HIS A 356 -20.25 14.42 -12.87
N GLN A 357 -19.35 15.28 -13.36
CA GLN A 357 -18.44 16.09 -12.52
C GLN A 357 -19.15 17.12 -11.63
N ASP A 358 -20.37 17.50 -12.02
CA ASP A 358 -21.21 18.47 -11.30
C ASP A 358 -22.18 17.79 -10.32
N ASP A 359 -22.18 16.45 -10.23
CA ASP A 359 -23.04 15.73 -9.30
C ASP A 359 -22.56 15.94 -7.86
N GLY A 360 -23.45 16.37 -6.97
CA GLY A 360 -23.16 16.49 -5.53
C GLY A 360 -22.91 15.14 -4.86
N GLY A 361 -23.67 14.11 -5.25
CA GLY A 361 -23.62 12.75 -4.73
C GLY A 361 -22.80 11.78 -5.57
N HIS A 362 -22.53 10.60 -4.99
CA HIS A 362 -21.82 9.51 -5.64
C HIS A 362 -22.83 8.53 -6.24
N GLU A 363 -22.56 8.01 -7.44
CA GLU A 363 -23.32 6.89 -8.02
C GLU A 363 -22.94 5.57 -7.34
N TRP A 364 -21.67 5.42 -6.96
CA TRP A 364 -21.21 4.28 -6.20
C TRP A 364 -20.06 4.65 -5.27
N VAL A 365 -19.93 3.91 -4.16
CA VAL A 365 -18.87 4.11 -3.18
C VAL A 365 -18.38 2.77 -2.63
N LEU A 366 -17.08 2.53 -2.64
CA LEU A 366 -16.43 1.42 -1.96
C LEU A 366 -15.90 1.87 -0.59
N ILE A 367 -16.32 1.16 0.45
CA ILE A 367 -16.04 1.50 1.83
C ILE A 367 -15.39 0.31 2.53
N LEU A 368 -14.18 0.50 3.07
CA LEU A 368 -13.43 -0.55 3.78
C LEU A 368 -14.15 -0.96 5.08
N ALA A 369 -13.95 -2.21 5.50
CA ALA A 369 -14.69 -2.80 6.62
C ALA A 369 -14.53 -2.05 7.95
N GLU A 370 -13.33 -1.52 8.21
CA GLU A 370 -13.06 -0.79 9.45
C GLU A 370 -13.84 0.52 9.50
N PHE A 371 -13.74 1.36 8.47
CA PHE A 371 -14.51 2.59 8.35
C PHE A 371 -16.02 2.34 8.29
N ALA A 372 -16.45 1.35 7.52
CA ALA A 372 -17.85 0.97 7.41
C ALA A 372 -18.44 0.60 8.78
N ARG A 373 -17.68 -0.12 9.62
CA ARG A 373 -18.10 -0.48 10.99
C ARG A 373 -18.01 0.68 11.97
N SER A 374 -16.86 1.35 12.03
CA SER A 374 -16.54 2.33 13.06
C SER A 374 -17.27 3.67 12.86
N VAL A 375 -17.52 4.05 11.61
CA VAL A 375 -18.14 5.34 11.27
C VAL A 375 -19.59 5.18 10.86
N LEU A 376 -19.92 4.14 10.07
CA LEU A 376 -21.26 3.97 9.49
C LEU A 376 -22.11 2.90 10.19
N GLY A 377 -21.55 2.16 11.15
CA GLY A 377 -22.27 1.07 11.83
C GLY A 377 -22.64 -0.11 10.92
N LEU A 378 -22.02 -0.21 9.75
CA LEU A 378 -22.26 -1.27 8.78
C LEU A 378 -21.47 -2.54 9.16
N PRO A 379 -21.98 -3.74 8.85
CA PRO A 379 -21.42 -4.98 9.40
C PRO A 379 -20.05 -5.39 8.82
N GLY A 380 -19.57 -4.75 7.75
CA GLY A 380 -18.31 -5.07 7.09
C GLY A 380 -18.07 -4.21 5.85
N ALA A 381 -17.12 -4.63 5.01
CA ALA A 381 -16.83 -3.96 3.74
C ALA A 381 -18.12 -3.77 2.94
N THR A 382 -18.29 -2.57 2.38
CA THR A 382 -19.56 -2.11 1.83
C THR A 382 -19.37 -1.50 0.45
N LEU A 383 -20.30 -1.83 -0.46
CA LEU A 383 -20.53 -1.10 -1.69
C LEU A 383 -21.82 -0.27 -1.53
N SER A 384 -21.70 1.05 -1.60
CA SER A 384 -22.82 1.98 -1.67
C SER A 384 -23.19 2.23 -3.12
N PHE A 385 -24.48 2.38 -3.40
CA PHE A 385 -25.01 2.85 -4.67
C PHE A 385 -25.95 4.01 -4.40
N GLY A 386 -25.62 5.17 -4.93
CA GLY A 386 -26.50 6.34 -4.91
C GLY A 386 -27.13 6.57 -6.28
N PRO A 387 -28.21 7.34 -6.38
CA PRO A 387 -28.81 7.72 -7.65
C PRO A 387 -27.93 8.66 -8.50
N GLY A 388 -26.83 9.20 -7.93
CA GLY A 388 -26.18 10.41 -8.44
C GLY A 388 -27.01 11.68 -8.16
N GLY A 389 -26.41 12.86 -8.26
CA GLY A 389 -27.07 14.15 -7.98
C GLY A 389 -27.09 14.56 -6.50
N ASP A 390 -27.85 15.60 -6.13
CA ASP A 390 -27.80 16.24 -4.80
C ASP A 390 -28.56 15.49 -3.67
N ASP A 391 -29.19 14.34 -3.98
CA ASP A 391 -30.04 13.61 -3.05
C ASP A 391 -29.29 12.42 -2.37
N PRO A 392 -29.20 12.37 -1.02
CA PRO A 392 -28.33 11.45 -0.28
C PRO A 392 -28.92 10.05 -0.05
N VAL A 393 -29.75 9.53 -0.96
CA VAL A 393 -30.42 8.22 -0.75
C VAL A 393 -29.55 7.10 -1.31
N ASP A 394 -28.66 6.59 -0.48
CA ASP A 394 -27.79 5.49 -0.84
C ASP A 394 -28.39 4.11 -0.46
N THR A 395 -28.10 3.13 -1.31
CA THR A 395 -28.32 1.70 -1.08
C THR A 395 -26.99 1.03 -0.78
N HIS A 396 -26.85 0.45 0.40
CA HIS A 396 -25.60 -0.20 0.82
C HIS A 396 -25.70 -1.72 0.76
N LEU A 397 -24.71 -2.35 0.15
CA LEU A 397 -24.49 -3.79 0.16
C LEU A 397 -23.24 -4.11 0.98
N SER A 398 -23.41 -4.74 2.15
CA SER A 398 -22.32 -5.02 3.09
C SER A 398 -22.13 -6.52 3.32
N ARG A 399 -20.89 -6.98 3.47
CA ARG A 399 -20.64 -8.37 3.92
C ARG A 399 -20.91 -8.50 5.42
N ARG A 400 -21.80 -9.41 5.82
CA ARG A 400 -22.14 -9.70 7.23
C ARG A 400 -21.43 -10.95 7.77
N GLY A 401 -20.86 -11.77 6.90
CA GLY A 401 -20.13 -13.00 7.22
C GLY A 401 -19.88 -13.84 5.97
N ALA A 402 -19.33 -15.06 6.12
CA ALA A 402 -19.20 -16.00 5.01
C ALA A 402 -20.57 -16.31 4.39
N GLY A 403 -20.70 -16.13 3.08
CA GLY A 403 -21.94 -16.36 2.33
C GLY A 403 -23.14 -15.47 2.70
N ARG A 404 -22.94 -14.37 3.44
CA ARG A 404 -24.03 -13.49 3.90
C ARG A 404 -23.79 -12.04 3.52
N LEU A 405 -24.73 -11.49 2.74
CA LEU A 405 -24.81 -10.07 2.40
C LEU A 405 -25.93 -9.40 3.21
N ALA A 406 -25.71 -8.15 3.61
CA ALA A 406 -26.69 -7.28 4.21
C ALA A 406 -27.00 -6.16 3.20
N LEU A 407 -28.28 -5.94 2.94
CA LEU A 407 -28.77 -4.78 2.20
C LEU A 407 -29.31 -3.77 3.22
N ASN A 408 -28.71 -2.58 3.28
CA ASN A 408 -29.21 -1.47 4.07
C ASN A 408 -29.69 -0.38 3.13
N VAL A 409 -30.94 0.01 3.25
CA VAL A 409 -31.51 1.08 2.44
C VAL A 409 -31.92 2.27 3.29
N GLY A 410 -31.58 3.46 2.79
CA GLY A 410 -32.08 4.72 3.32
C GLY A 410 -33.60 4.84 3.19
N ARG A 411 -34.14 6.01 3.56
CA ARG A 411 -35.57 6.33 3.41
C ARG A 411 -35.91 6.57 1.94
N GLY A 412 -36.06 5.47 1.19
CA GLY A 412 -36.49 5.47 -0.20
C GLY A 412 -37.25 4.18 -0.54
N GLN A 413 -38.12 4.25 -1.54
CA GLN A 413 -38.80 3.09 -2.09
C GLN A 413 -37.85 2.46 -3.12
N ILE A 414 -37.36 1.24 -2.88
CA ILE A 414 -36.62 0.49 -3.89
C ILE A 414 -37.62 -0.29 -4.73
N ASP A 415 -37.60 -0.11 -6.04
CA ASP A 415 -38.05 -1.15 -6.96
C ASP A 415 -36.90 -2.15 -7.13
N VAL A 416 -36.88 -3.18 -6.28
CA VAL A 416 -35.95 -4.30 -6.45
C VAL A 416 -36.49 -5.14 -7.60
N GLY A 417 -36.11 -4.80 -8.84
CA GLY A 417 -36.67 -5.43 -10.04
C GLY A 417 -36.52 -6.96 -10.11
N ARG A 418 -35.58 -7.55 -9.37
CA ARG A 418 -35.47 -9.01 -9.16
C ARG A 418 -34.39 -9.35 -8.13
N VAL A 419 -34.73 -10.10 -7.07
CA VAL A 419 -33.76 -10.97 -6.37
C VAL A 419 -34.18 -12.41 -6.64
N SER A 420 -33.55 -13.02 -7.64
CA SER A 420 -33.75 -14.44 -7.95
C SER A 420 -32.83 -15.25 -7.06
N ILE A 421 -33.38 -15.96 -6.08
CA ILE A 421 -32.62 -17.01 -5.37
C ILE A 421 -32.76 -18.28 -6.21
N GLY A 422 -31.79 -18.53 -7.08
CA GLY A 422 -31.74 -19.77 -7.86
C GLY A 422 -31.41 -20.95 -6.95
N GLY A 423 -32.35 -21.88 -6.80
CA GLY A 423 -32.00 -23.28 -6.57
C GLY A 423 -31.64 -23.93 -7.91
N ASP A 424 -30.91 -25.04 -7.89
CA ASP A 424 -30.39 -25.77 -9.06
C ASP A 424 -31.48 -26.39 -9.99
N GLY A 425 -32.54 -25.66 -10.32
CA GLY A 425 -33.65 -26.12 -11.14
C GLY A 425 -34.23 -25.01 -11.99
N ASP A 426 -34.29 -25.28 -13.28
CA ASP A 426 -34.68 -24.42 -14.41
C ASP A 426 -36.18 -24.03 -14.42
N SER A 427 -36.68 -23.46 -13.32
CA SER A 427 -38.05 -22.93 -13.25
C SER A 427 -38.04 -21.43 -13.01
N ASP A 428 -38.44 -20.68 -14.03
CA ASP A 428 -38.64 -19.21 -14.07
C ASP A 428 -39.69 -18.66 -13.06
N ALA A 429 -40.16 -19.49 -12.13
CA ALA A 429 -41.18 -19.16 -11.13
C ALA A 429 -40.52 -18.84 -9.78
N GLY A 430 -39.77 -17.74 -9.72
CA GLY A 430 -39.11 -17.27 -8.49
C GLY A 430 -40.07 -16.64 -7.49
N VAL A 431 -39.85 -16.88 -6.19
CA VAL A 431 -40.52 -16.17 -5.09
C VAL A 431 -39.93 -14.77 -4.97
N VAL A 432 -40.77 -13.74 -4.99
CA VAL A 432 -40.37 -12.34 -4.87
C VAL A 432 -40.44 -11.92 -3.40
N LEU A 433 -39.35 -11.40 -2.84
CA LEU A 433 -39.38 -10.81 -1.50
C LEU A 433 -39.65 -9.31 -1.61
N ALA A 434 -40.76 -8.85 -1.02
CA ALA A 434 -41.17 -7.46 -1.01
C ALA A 434 -41.40 -6.95 0.42
N THR A 435 -41.29 -5.64 0.61
CA THR A 435 -41.74 -4.98 1.84
C THR A 435 -43.00 -4.19 1.55
N ARG A 436 -44.01 -4.30 2.42
CA ARG A 436 -45.26 -3.54 2.30
C ARG A 436 -45.68 -2.97 3.64
N VAL A 437 -46.37 -1.83 3.64
CA VAL A 437 -46.91 -1.23 4.87
C VAL A 437 -48.34 -1.70 5.06
N GLY A 438 -48.55 -2.63 6.00
CA GLY A 438 -49.87 -3.09 6.42
C GLY A 438 -50.45 -2.21 7.53
N SER A 439 -51.72 -2.46 7.91
CA SER A 439 -52.40 -1.72 8.98
C SER A 439 -51.75 -1.87 10.37
N ALA A 440 -50.85 -2.85 10.54
CA ALA A 440 -50.10 -3.10 11.77
C ALA A 440 -48.63 -2.63 11.72
N GLY A 441 -48.15 -2.09 10.59
CA GLY A 441 -46.77 -1.67 10.37
C GLY A 441 -46.13 -2.29 9.11
N PRO A 442 -44.81 -2.07 8.90
CA PRO A 442 -44.09 -2.66 7.78
C PRO A 442 -43.94 -4.19 7.93
N GLU A 443 -44.30 -4.92 6.89
CA GLU A 443 -44.21 -6.38 6.77
C GLU A 443 -43.20 -6.76 5.69
N LEU A 444 -42.42 -7.82 5.94
CA LEU A 444 -41.68 -8.52 4.89
C LEU A 444 -42.55 -9.66 4.35
N VAL A 445 -42.84 -9.64 3.06
CA VAL A 445 -43.71 -10.62 2.39
C VAL A 445 -42.95 -11.36 1.28
N ALA A 446 -43.23 -12.64 1.15
CA ALA A 446 -42.87 -13.45 -0.01
C ALA A 446 -44.08 -13.52 -0.96
N GLU A 447 -44.00 -12.85 -2.10
CA GLU A 447 -44.95 -12.99 -3.20
C GLU A 447 -44.59 -14.21 -4.03
N LEU A 448 -45.53 -15.15 -4.09
CA LEU A 448 -45.40 -16.38 -4.85
C LEU A 448 -45.80 -16.14 -6.31
N PRO A 449 -45.35 -16.99 -7.24
CA PRO A 449 -45.67 -16.86 -8.67
C PRO A 449 -47.17 -16.88 -9.01
N ASP A 450 -48.02 -17.36 -8.09
CA ASP A 450 -49.48 -17.37 -8.21
C ASP A 450 -50.14 -16.04 -7.78
N GLY A 451 -49.34 -15.03 -7.43
CA GLY A 451 -49.80 -13.72 -6.97
C GLY A 451 -50.21 -13.69 -5.49
N SER A 452 -50.06 -14.79 -4.76
CA SER A 452 -50.32 -14.81 -3.32
C SER A 452 -49.12 -14.28 -2.54
N ALA A 453 -49.37 -13.53 -1.46
CA ALA A 453 -48.33 -12.98 -0.60
C ALA A 453 -48.35 -13.66 0.77
N ARG A 454 -47.20 -14.19 1.20
CA ARG A 454 -47.02 -14.78 2.54
C ARG A 454 -46.18 -13.86 3.42
N CYS A 455 -46.75 -13.36 4.51
CA CYS A 455 -46.00 -12.60 5.51
C CYS A 455 -44.96 -13.52 6.18
N LEU A 456 -43.69 -13.14 6.06
CA LEU A 456 -42.57 -13.88 6.62
C LEU A 456 -42.26 -13.44 8.04
N THR A 457 -42.45 -12.14 8.34
CA THR A 457 -42.30 -11.59 9.69
C THR A 457 -43.02 -10.25 9.83
N SER A 458 -43.58 -10.00 11.01
CA SER A 458 -44.07 -8.69 11.44
C SER A 458 -42.97 -8.03 12.28
N VAL A 459 -42.56 -6.81 11.91
CA VAL A 459 -41.53 -6.09 12.64
C VAL A 459 -42.16 -5.50 13.92
N PRO A 460 -41.60 -5.74 15.12
CA PRO A 460 -42.15 -5.16 16.34
C PRO A 460 -42.12 -3.62 16.29
N ILE A 461 -43.19 -2.98 16.78
CA ILE A 461 -43.25 -1.53 16.99
C ILE A 461 -42.08 -1.13 17.90
N GLY A 462 -41.08 -0.44 17.33
CA GLY A 462 -39.83 -0.09 18.01
C GLY A 462 -38.55 -0.30 17.18
N PHE A 463 -38.62 -0.83 15.96
CA PHE A 463 -37.48 -0.84 15.05
C PHE A 463 -37.15 0.60 14.58
N ASN A 464 -36.11 1.19 15.17
CA ASN A 464 -35.51 2.41 14.63
C ASN A 464 -34.53 2.00 13.51
N PRO A 465 -34.79 2.34 12.23
CA PRO A 465 -33.76 2.23 11.22
C PRO A 465 -32.56 3.10 11.64
N PRO A 466 -31.31 2.70 11.31
CA PRO A 466 -30.15 3.54 11.54
C PRO A 466 -30.39 4.92 10.90
N VAL A 467 -29.97 5.96 11.62
CA VAL A 467 -30.15 7.37 11.25
C VAL A 467 -29.45 7.65 9.91
N PRO A 468 -30.02 8.48 9.01
CA PRO A 468 -29.40 8.77 7.71
C PRO A 468 -28.12 9.58 7.92
N CYS A 469 -27.00 9.11 7.37
CA CYS A 469 -25.79 9.90 7.23
C CYS A 469 -25.76 10.51 5.83
N SER A 470 -26.31 11.72 5.70
CA SER A 470 -26.06 12.58 4.54
C SER A 470 -24.65 13.15 4.63
N PHE A 471 -23.85 13.02 3.58
CA PHE A 471 -22.64 13.82 3.40
C PHE A 471 -23.03 15.27 3.08
N SER A 472 -23.24 16.05 4.14
CA SER A 472 -23.09 17.50 4.12
C SER A 472 -22.51 17.87 5.48
N PRO A 473 -21.47 18.72 5.54
CA PRO A 473 -20.84 19.08 6.80
C PRO A 473 -21.88 19.85 7.63
N ALA A 474 -22.42 19.19 8.66
CA ALA A 474 -23.11 19.90 9.72
C ALA A 474 -22.07 20.77 10.42
N GLY A 475 -22.19 22.09 10.28
CA GLY A 475 -21.34 23.06 10.95
C GLY A 475 -21.42 22.90 12.46
N GLY A 476 -20.48 22.15 13.03
CA GLY A 476 -20.10 22.26 14.43
C GLY A 476 -19.18 23.48 14.56
N GLY A 477 -19.64 24.51 15.27
CA GLY A 477 -18.85 25.71 15.49
C GLY A 477 -17.52 25.41 16.22
N PRO A 478 -16.47 26.22 16.01
CA PRO A 478 -15.21 26.09 16.72
C PRO A 478 -15.40 26.26 18.22
N ALA A 479 -14.48 25.69 19.01
CA ALA A 479 -14.39 25.93 20.45
C ALA A 479 -14.46 27.44 20.73
N SER A 480 -15.32 27.83 21.67
CA SER A 480 -15.73 29.22 21.94
C SER A 480 -14.60 30.20 22.28
N ASP A 481 -13.40 29.70 22.51
CA ASP A 481 -12.29 30.49 23.07
C ASP A 481 -11.17 30.76 22.05
N LEU A 482 -11.24 30.17 20.84
CA LEU A 482 -10.33 30.43 19.74
C LEU A 482 -11.00 31.38 18.73
N ASN A 483 -11.10 32.65 19.10
CA ASN A 483 -11.59 33.68 18.18
C ASN A 483 -10.45 34.16 17.26
N LEU A 484 -9.95 33.25 16.43
CA LEU A 484 -9.00 33.57 15.36
C LEU A 484 -9.80 34.08 14.16
N THR A 485 -9.68 35.38 13.87
CA THR A 485 -10.30 36.00 12.69
C THR A 485 -9.89 35.29 11.41
N HIS A 486 -10.81 35.21 10.43
CA HIS A 486 -10.65 34.51 9.15
C HIS A 486 -9.27 34.66 8.51
N GLY A 487 -8.44 33.62 8.64
CA GLY A 487 -7.12 33.49 8.04
C GLY A 487 -6.62 32.05 8.17
N ARG A 488 -5.58 31.68 7.40
CA ARG A 488 -5.05 30.31 7.35
C ARG A 488 -4.27 29.98 8.63
N VAL A 489 -4.67 28.93 9.34
CA VAL A 489 -4.00 28.46 10.56
C VAL A 489 -3.12 27.25 10.23
N ILE A 490 -1.85 27.31 10.65
CA ILE A 490 -0.84 26.28 10.42
C ILE A 490 -0.54 25.60 11.75
N TRP A 491 -0.54 24.27 11.79
CA TRP A 491 -0.28 23.49 13.01
C TRP A 491 1.09 22.83 12.93
N VAL A 492 1.95 23.10 13.92
CA VAL A 492 3.30 22.54 14.03
C VAL A 492 3.38 21.69 15.30
N PRO A 493 3.45 20.35 15.22
CA PRO A 493 3.63 19.52 16.42
C PRO A 493 5.03 19.70 16.98
N MET A 494 5.12 19.75 18.30
CA MET A 494 6.37 19.97 19.01
C MET A 494 6.76 18.72 19.82
N PRO A 495 8.06 18.47 20.04
CA PRO A 495 8.49 17.34 20.85
C PRO A 495 7.91 17.38 22.27
N VAL A 496 7.49 16.21 22.76
CA VAL A 496 7.01 16.08 24.13
C VAL A 496 8.13 16.45 25.11
N LEU A 497 7.82 17.34 26.05
CA LEU A 497 8.77 17.84 27.03
C LEU A 497 8.92 16.86 28.19
N ALA A 498 10.16 16.67 28.66
CA ALA A 498 10.46 15.76 29.77
C ALA A 498 10.16 16.37 31.15
N VAL A 499 10.04 17.70 31.22
CA VAL A 499 9.73 18.46 32.45
C VAL A 499 8.69 19.53 32.12
N PRO A 500 7.85 19.94 33.10
CA PRO A 500 6.93 21.06 32.91
C PRO A 500 7.73 22.31 32.54
N THR A 501 7.30 22.99 31.48
CA THR A 501 8.05 24.11 30.93
C THR A 501 7.11 25.27 30.64
N ALA A 502 7.51 26.46 31.09
CA ALA A 502 6.81 27.69 30.80
C ALA A 502 7.42 28.40 29.59
N MET A 503 6.58 28.95 28.73
CA MET A 503 6.98 29.64 27.51
C MET A 503 6.48 31.08 27.57
N THR A 504 7.35 32.02 27.18
CA THR A 504 7.01 33.46 27.15
C THR A 504 7.13 34.04 25.75
N HIS A 505 7.85 33.38 24.84
CA HIS A 505 8.12 33.88 23.50
C HIS A 505 8.13 32.77 22.45
N VAL A 506 7.66 33.09 21.25
CA VAL A 506 7.75 32.27 20.05
C VAL A 506 8.68 32.96 19.05
N TRP A 507 9.58 32.22 18.41
CA TRP A 507 10.47 32.75 17.38
C TRP A 507 10.26 31.98 16.07
N LEU A 508 10.06 32.72 14.98
CA LEU A 508 10.00 32.16 13.63
C LEU A 508 11.22 32.63 12.84
N ASP A 509 11.96 31.72 12.20
CA ASP A 509 13.04 32.12 11.28
C ASP A 509 12.51 32.19 9.83
N VAL A 510 12.46 33.39 9.28
CA VAL A 510 11.92 33.65 7.96
C VAL A 510 13.06 33.64 6.95
N THR A 511 12.98 32.80 5.91
CA THR A 511 14.07 32.69 4.92
C THR A 511 13.83 33.46 3.63
N GLY A 512 12.58 33.82 3.33
CA GLY A 512 12.20 34.69 2.23
C GLY A 512 11.41 35.89 2.73
N ALA A 513 11.84 37.10 2.38
CA ALA A 513 11.12 38.32 2.71
C ALA A 513 9.73 38.32 2.05
N ALA A 514 8.67 38.53 2.82
CA ALA A 514 7.33 38.74 2.29
C ALA A 514 6.79 40.09 2.78
N PRO A 515 7.11 41.20 2.08
CA PRO A 515 6.72 42.54 2.52
C PRO A 515 5.21 42.63 2.77
N GLY A 516 4.82 43.09 3.97
CA GLY A 516 3.41 43.22 4.36
C GLY A 516 2.76 41.93 4.87
N TRP A 517 3.54 40.88 5.14
CA TRP A 517 3.09 39.71 5.89
C TRP A 517 3.42 39.83 7.37
N ALA A 518 2.47 39.47 8.21
CA ALA A 518 2.64 39.30 9.64
C ALA A 518 2.02 37.97 10.08
N ALA A 519 2.36 37.54 11.29
CA ALA A 519 1.75 36.36 11.89
C ALA A 519 1.45 36.57 13.37
N SER A 520 0.55 35.73 13.87
CA SER A 520 0.38 35.47 15.29
C SER A 520 0.59 33.98 15.53
N ALA A 521 0.98 33.60 16.74
CA ALA A 521 1.21 32.22 17.12
C ALA A 521 0.52 31.88 18.44
N ALA A 522 0.05 30.65 18.59
CA ALA A 522 -0.55 30.13 19.81
C ALA A 522 0.08 28.79 20.19
N VAL A 523 0.39 28.62 21.48
CA VAL A 523 0.80 27.35 22.07
C VAL A 523 -0.45 26.59 22.46
N VAL A 524 -0.62 25.38 21.93
CA VAL A 524 -1.81 24.56 22.13
C VAL A 524 -1.41 23.20 22.67
N VAL A 525 -2.05 22.74 23.74
CA VAL A 525 -1.78 21.44 24.36
C VAL A 525 -2.92 20.45 24.15
N GLY A 526 -2.58 19.17 24.24
CA GLY A 526 -3.52 18.06 24.12
C GLY A 526 -3.94 17.48 25.46
N LEU A 527 -5.16 16.98 25.53
CA LEU A 527 -5.69 16.33 26.73
C LEU A 527 -5.82 14.81 26.48
N GLY A 528 -4.77 14.05 26.77
CA GLY A 528 -4.74 12.58 26.83
C GLY A 528 -4.98 11.80 25.54
N SER A 529 -5.68 12.36 24.55
CA SER A 529 -6.05 11.71 23.29
C SER A 529 -5.13 12.05 22.12
N GLY A 530 -4.01 12.74 22.36
CA GLY A 530 -3.09 13.19 21.30
C GLY A 530 -3.63 14.30 20.39
N ARG A 531 -4.77 14.94 20.71
CA ARG A 531 -5.40 15.97 19.87
C ARG A 531 -5.20 17.40 20.42
N PRO A 532 -5.01 18.43 19.58
CA PRO A 532 -4.97 19.83 20.02
C PRO A 532 -6.32 20.25 20.59
N ARG A 533 -6.35 20.72 21.85
CA ARG A 533 -7.63 21.08 22.50
C ARG A 533 -7.63 22.40 23.25
N LEU A 534 -6.50 22.78 23.86
CA LEU A 534 -6.46 23.93 24.75
C LEU A 534 -5.33 24.89 24.35
N CYS A 535 -5.67 26.12 24.01
CA CYS A 535 -4.70 27.21 23.85
C CYS A 535 -4.21 27.65 25.24
N VAL A 536 -2.91 27.51 25.50
CA VAL A 536 -2.28 27.87 26.79
C VAL A 536 -1.45 29.15 26.71
N GLY A 537 -1.26 29.70 25.50
CA GLY A 537 -0.76 31.05 25.32
C GLY A 537 -0.82 31.48 23.86
N VAL A 538 -0.91 32.78 23.61
CA VAL A 538 -1.04 33.34 22.27
C VAL A 538 -0.27 34.65 22.16
N THR A 539 0.38 34.91 21.04
CA THR A 539 1.00 36.22 20.78
C THR A 539 -0.09 37.26 20.52
N ALA A 540 0.23 38.55 20.65
CA ALA A 540 -0.65 39.57 20.11
C ALA A 540 -0.89 39.35 18.60
N GLY A 541 -2.03 39.83 18.09
CA GLY A 541 -2.33 39.75 16.66
C GLY A 541 -1.25 40.44 15.84
N GLU A 542 -0.74 39.75 14.81
CA GLU A 542 0.32 40.26 13.92
C GLU A 542 1.65 40.58 14.63
N ALA A 543 1.92 39.99 15.81
CA ALA A 543 3.14 40.24 16.58
C ALA A 543 4.43 39.78 15.90
N LEU A 544 4.35 38.86 14.95
CA LEU A 544 5.50 38.30 14.23
C LEU A 544 5.60 38.98 12.85
N ASP A 545 6.51 39.93 12.70
CA ASP A 545 6.74 40.61 11.42
C ASP A 545 7.52 39.71 10.45
N LEU A 546 6.87 39.22 9.39
CA LEU A 546 7.48 38.32 8.39
C LEU A 546 8.01 39.09 7.16
N SER A 547 8.03 40.42 7.22
CA SER A 547 8.38 41.28 6.09
C SER A 547 9.85 41.19 5.67
N SER A 548 10.72 40.71 6.56
CA SER A 548 12.16 40.61 6.35
C SER A 548 12.67 39.21 6.73
N PRO A 549 13.72 38.69 6.06
CA PRO A 549 14.32 37.42 6.45
C PRO A 549 15.04 37.54 7.80
N GLY A 550 15.03 36.48 8.59
CA GLY A 550 15.65 36.36 9.91
C GLY A 550 14.67 35.96 11.00
N LEU A 551 15.16 36.01 12.25
CA LEU A 551 14.38 35.64 13.43
C LEU A 551 13.37 36.73 13.81
N CYS A 552 12.10 36.34 13.84
CA CYS A 552 10.96 37.17 14.19
C CYS A 552 10.41 36.73 15.56
N PRO A 553 10.66 37.49 16.65
CA PRO A 553 10.07 37.21 17.95
C PRO A 553 8.61 37.66 18.05
N GLY A 554 7.80 36.86 18.74
CA GLY A 554 6.48 37.23 19.23
C GLY A 554 6.35 36.89 20.70
N GLU A 555 6.08 37.90 21.54
CA GLU A 555 5.82 37.71 22.97
C GLU A 555 4.42 37.10 23.16
N LEU A 556 4.33 36.09 24.03
CA LEU A 556 3.06 35.48 24.42
C LEU A 556 2.34 36.37 25.43
N THR A 557 1.01 36.41 25.33
CA THR A 557 0.13 37.10 26.28
C THR A 557 0.02 36.29 27.58
N GLY A 558 1.11 36.31 28.34
CA GLY A 558 1.28 35.53 29.57
C GLY A 558 2.20 34.32 29.40
N GLU A 559 2.38 33.60 30.50
CA GLU A 559 3.22 32.42 30.57
C GLU A 559 2.42 31.17 30.15
N ALA A 560 2.83 30.55 29.04
CA ALA A 560 2.21 29.34 28.53
C ALA A 560 2.89 28.11 29.11
N VAL A 561 2.20 27.37 29.96
CA VAL A 561 2.75 26.18 30.62
C VAL A 561 2.37 24.91 29.86
N VAL A 562 3.38 24.11 29.52
CA VAL A 562 3.20 22.76 28.95
C VAL A 562 3.73 21.75 29.97
N GLU A 563 2.87 20.80 30.36
CA GLU A 563 3.23 19.78 31.34
C GLU A 563 4.16 18.70 30.75
N ALA A 564 4.94 18.05 31.62
CA ALA A 564 5.78 16.92 31.21
C ALA A 564 4.94 15.79 30.61
N GLY A 565 5.41 15.21 29.49
CA GLY A 565 4.69 14.12 28.83
C GLY A 565 3.47 14.57 27.99
N GLN A 566 3.11 15.86 28.02
CA GLN A 566 1.93 16.36 27.32
C GLN A 566 2.24 16.64 25.83
N PRO A 567 1.46 16.10 24.89
CA PRO A 567 1.53 16.49 23.48
C PRO A 567 1.13 17.96 23.32
N TRP A 568 1.89 18.70 22.51
CA TRP A 568 1.62 20.12 22.26
C TRP A 568 2.03 20.54 20.85
N TRP A 569 1.45 21.65 20.40
CA TRP A 569 1.56 22.21 19.07
C TRP A 569 1.73 23.72 19.12
N LEU A 570 2.33 24.28 18.09
CA LEU A 570 2.26 25.70 17.78
C LEU A 570 1.27 25.91 16.62
N ALA A 571 0.24 26.73 16.84
CA ALA A 571 -0.67 27.18 15.80
C ALA A 571 -0.22 28.56 15.31
N ILE A 572 0.11 28.71 14.03
CA ILE A 572 0.56 29.97 13.43
C ILE A 572 -0.52 30.48 12.48
N LEU A 573 -1.00 31.70 12.68
CA LEU A 573 -1.92 32.39 11.81
C LEU A 573 -1.18 33.51 11.09
N ALA A 574 -0.94 33.36 9.79
CA ALA A 574 -0.29 34.37 8.97
C ALA A 574 -1.33 35.19 8.17
N SER A 575 -1.16 36.50 8.15
CA SER A 575 -1.94 37.47 7.39
C SER A 575 -1.03 38.31 6.49
N GLY A 576 -1.42 38.54 5.24
CA GLY A 576 -0.65 39.35 4.30
C GLY A 576 -1.21 39.33 2.87
N VAL A 577 -0.68 40.21 2.01
CA VAL A 577 -1.07 40.32 0.59
C VAL A 577 0.14 39.97 -0.28
N GLY A 578 0.11 38.82 -0.97
CA GLY A 578 1.20 38.37 -1.86
C GLY A 578 1.40 36.85 -1.86
N PRO A 579 2.47 36.32 -2.49
CA PRO A 579 2.89 34.93 -2.32
C PRO A 579 3.35 34.69 -0.87
N SER A 580 2.96 33.55 -0.29
CA SER A 580 3.28 33.23 1.11
C SER A 580 4.79 33.05 1.32
N PRO A 581 5.37 33.57 2.43
CA PRO A 581 6.78 33.36 2.73
C PRO A 581 7.10 31.88 2.99
N SER A 582 8.29 31.44 2.57
CA SER A 582 8.87 30.16 2.95
C SER A 582 9.73 30.30 4.22
N VAL A 583 9.49 29.43 5.19
CA VAL A 583 10.25 29.31 6.45
C VAL A 583 11.16 28.09 6.31
N ALA A 584 12.46 28.19 6.64
CA ALA A 584 13.43 27.10 6.45
C ALA A 584 14.36 26.90 7.66
N ALA A 585 15.30 25.95 7.57
CA ALA A 585 16.15 25.46 8.66
C ALA A 585 17.34 26.39 8.98
N THR A 586 17.67 26.59 10.26
CA THR A 586 18.90 27.29 10.67
C THR A 586 20.00 26.33 11.14
N GLU A 587 21.00 26.07 10.31
CA GLU A 587 22.30 25.55 10.76
C GLU A 587 23.21 26.63 11.38
N ARG A 588 22.75 27.90 11.49
CA ARG A 588 23.59 29.05 11.90
C ARG A 588 23.30 29.68 13.27
N LEU A 589 22.60 28.99 14.18
CA LEU A 589 22.36 29.49 15.55
C LEU A 589 23.45 29.17 16.58
N ALA A 590 24.55 28.52 16.19
CA ALA A 590 25.65 28.23 17.10
C ALA A 590 26.39 29.49 17.61
N ASP A 591 26.33 30.61 16.86
CA ASP A 591 27.16 31.79 17.10
C ASP A 591 26.39 33.07 17.50
N VAL A 592 25.06 33.01 17.63
CA VAL A 592 24.27 34.13 18.17
C VAL A 592 24.14 33.92 19.68
N PRO A 593 24.50 34.89 20.55
CA PRO A 593 24.35 34.75 21.99
C PRO A 593 22.87 34.91 22.36
N LEU A 594 22.05 33.92 22.02
CA LEU A 594 20.82 33.66 22.74
C LEU A 594 21.23 33.44 24.20
N VAL A 595 20.58 34.15 25.12
CA VAL A 595 20.88 34.09 26.55
C VAL A 595 20.99 32.62 26.97
N ARG A 596 22.23 32.15 27.20
CA ARG A 596 22.50 30.85 27.84
C ARG A 596 21.94 30.95 29.25
N LEU A 597 20.71 30.50 29.43
CA LEU A 597 20.09 30.41 30.74
C LEU A 597 20.64 29.17 31.46
N GLY A 598 21.69 29.43 32.24
CA GLY A 598 22.09 28.81 33.52
C GLY A 598 21.95 27.31 33.75
N THR A 599 23.09 26.65 33.97
CA THR A 599 23.22 25.39 34.75
C THR A 599 22.79 25.58 36.21
N PRO A 600 22.09 24.61 36.81
CA PRO A 600 22.77 23.71 37.74
C PRO A 600 22.59 22.22 37.39
N ASP A 601 23.72 21.53 37.50
CA ASP A 601 24.05 20.10 37.41
C ASP A 601 22.99 19.06 37.02
N GLU A 602 23.34 18.32 35.96
CA GLU A 602 22.76 17.06 35.46
C GLU A 602 21.38 17.09 34.77
N VAL A 603 21.31 17.71 33.58
CA VAL A 603 20.64 17.07 32.43
C VAL A 603 21.40 17.38 31.15
N ARG A 604 22.13 16.38 30.62
CA ARG A 604 22.55 16.37 29.21
C ARG A 604 21.35 15.96 28.37
N SER A 605 20.60 16.93 27.84
CA SER A 605 19.81 16.70 26.63
C SER A 605 20.09 17.82 25.62
N SER A 606 21.03 17.56 24.72
CA SER A 606 21.15 18.25 23.44
C SER A 606 19.98 17.83 22.55
N ARG A 607 18.79 18.41 22.76
CA ARG A 607 17.67 18.26 21.81
C ARG A 607 17.05 19.62 21.56
N VAL A 608 17.57 20.28 20.53
CA VAL A 608 16.79 21.25 19.75
C VAL A 608 15.68 20.44 19.09
N GLY A 609 14.42 20.81 19.31
CA GLY A 609 13.30 20.24 18.58
C GLY A 609 13.19 20.88 17.20
N SER A 610 13.25 20.07 16.14
CA SER A 610 13.04 20.51 14.75
C SER A 610 11.69 19.98 14.27
N CYS A 611 10.87 20.83 13.65
CA CYS A 611 9.56 20.46 13.13
C CYS A 611 9.20 21.32 11.91
N ALA A 612 8.70 20.67 10.85
CA ALA A 612 8.50 21.28 9.55
C ALA A 612 7.27 22.22 9.51
N LEU A 613 7.39 23.29 8.72
CA LEU A 613 6.28 24.14 8.32
C LEU A 613 5.81 23.73 6.92
N MET A 614 4.55 23.34 6.77
CA MET A 614 3.91 23.16 5.47
C MET A 614 2.65 24.04 5.41
N LEU A 615 2.62 24.94 4.43
CA LEU A 615 1.47 25.82 4.17
C LEU A 615 0.45 25.03 3.35
N ASP A 616 -0.49 24.34 3.99
CA ASP A 616 -1.64 23.76 3.29
C ASP A 616 -2.97 24.28 3.85
N GLY A 617 -3.90 24.59 2.94
CA GLY A 617 -5.05 25.46 3.12
C GLY A 617 -6.22 24.89 3.92
N ALA A 618 -5.97 24.17 5.01
CA ALA A 618 -7.02 23.59 5.84
C ALA A 618 -7.47 24.56 6.96
N ASN A 619 -8.77 24.87 7.00
CA ASN A 619 -9.41 25.62 8.09
C ASN A 619 -9.75 24.73 9.32
N ALA A 620 -9.23 23.50 9.39
CA ALA A 620 -9.60 22.51 10.41
C ALA A 620 -8.36 21.94 11.12
N ILE A 621 -8.52 21.66 12.42
CA ILE A 621 -7.50 21.03 13.29
C ILE A 621 -7.33 19.56 12.86
N PRO A 622 -6.13 19.10 12.45
CA PRO A 622 -5.90 17.70 12.11
C PRO A 622 -5.99 16.81 13.36
N ASP A 623 -6.55 15.60 13.20
CA ASP A 623 -6.78 14.67 14.32
C ASP A 623 -5.49 13.99 14.86
N ASP A 624 -4.40 13.96 14.09
CA ASP A 624 -3.05 13.57 14.55
C ASP A 624 -1.94 14.17 13.66
N PRO A 625 -1.35 15.32 14.05
CA PRO A 625 -0.33 15.97 13.23
C PRO A 625 1.04 15.27 13.22
N GLY A 626 1.27 14.32 14.13
CA GLY A 626 2.59 13.68 14.31
C GLY A 626 2.95 12.65 13.24
N GLU A 627 1.95 12.04 12.60
CA GLU A 627 2.18 10.98 11.61
C GLU A 627 2.61 11.53 10.24
N GLY A 628 2.11 12.72 9.86
CA GLY A 628 2.43 13.37 8.59
C GLY A 628 3.89 13.84 8.45
N LEU A 629 4.65 13.93 9.56
CA LEU A 629 6.04 14.40 9.56
C LEU A 629 7.08 13.30 9.35
N ARG A 630 6.72 12.01 9.45
CA ARG A 630 7.68 10.90 9.34
C ARG A 630 8.07 10.57 7.89
N GLN A 631 7.51 11.25 6.88
CA GLN A 631 7.58 10.82 5.47
C GLN A 631 8.02 11.91 4.47
N LEU A 632 8.87 12.87 4.89
CA LEU A 632 9.39 13.91 3.98
C LEU A 632 10.91 13.77 3.75
N ASP A 633 11.29 13.47 2.51
CA ASP A 633 12.65 13.59 1.99
C ASP A 633 12.95 15.05 1.63
N SER A 634 14.08 15.57 2.13
CA SER A 634 14.69 16.90 1.94
C SER A 634 14.35 18.03 2.94
N THR A 635 15.37 18.88 3.15
CA THR A 635 15.62 19.96 4.14
C THR A 635 14.42 20.54 4.93
N ILE A 636 14.51 20.45 6.26
CA ILE A 636 13.45 20.65 7.28
C ILE A 636 13.48 22.08 7.88
N PRO A 637 12.40 22.88 7.87
CA PRO A 637 12.33 24.15 8.61
C PRO A 637 12.43 23.98 10.14
N VAL A 638 13.03 24.94 10.87
CA VAL A 638 13.12 24.88 12.34
C VAL A 638 12.35 26.05 12.95
N VAL A 639 11.36 25.74 13.78
CA VAL A 639 10.68 26.72 14.65
C VAL A 639 11.29 26.63 16.04
N VAL A 640 11.77 27.76 16.60
CA VAL A 640 12.41 27.79 17.92
C VAL A 640 11.47 28.46 18.92
N VAL A 641 11.06 27.72 19.95
CA VAL A 641 10.27 28.27 21.06
C VAL A 641 11.20 28.51 22.24
N SER A 642 11.18 29.72 22.81
CA SER A 642 11.97 30.04 24.00
C SER A 642 11.16 29.73 25.25
N ALA A 643 11.75 28.92 26.13
CA ALA A 643 11.06 28.40 27.30
C ALA A 643 11.96 28.48 28.55
N VAL A 644 11.36 28.78 29.70
CA VAL A 644 11.99 28.86 31.00
C VAL A 644 11.36 27.76 31.86
N ALA A 645 12.17 26.82 32.37
CA ALA A 645 11.69 25.88 33.37
C ALA A 645 11.54 26.63 34.71
N PRO A 646 10.45 26.44 35.47
CA PRO A 646 10.35 27.02 36.80
C PRO A 646 11.52 26.52 37.65
N HIS A 647 12.22 27.43 38.33
CA HIS A 647 13.25 27.04 39.29
C HIS A 647 12.66 26.05 40.28
N ALA A 648 13.27 24.86 40.39
CA ALA A 648 13.01 23.96 41.51
C ALA A 648 13.37 24.73 42.78
N GLY A 649 12.36 25.27 43.47
CA GLY A 649 12.52 25.85 44.79
C GLY A 649 13.09 24.79 45.73
N ALA A 650 14.13 25.17 46.45
CA ALA A 650 14.74 24.38 47.52
C ALA A 650 13.74 24.03 48.63
#